data_AF-A0A523U4Y3-F1
#
_entry.id   AF-A0A523U4Y3-F1
#
_cell.length_a   1.000
_cell.length_b   1.000
_cell.length_c   1.000
_cell.angle_alpha   90.00
_cell.angle_beta   90.00
_cell.angle_gamma   90.00
#
_symmetry.space_group_name_H-M   'P 1'
#
loop_
_entity.id
_entity.type
_entity.pdbx_description
1 polymer ?
#
loop_
_entity_poly.entity_id
_entity_poly.type
_entity_poly.pdbx_seq_one_letter_code
_entity_poly.pdbx_strand_id
1 'polypeptide(L)'
;MRNHTRHAAACAFLIAFAVLLGGGCKKKKKKYWIPFGDPPVVSTIPDQPAAINVEFSFDVAPYVTDNDNTIDELKFSPYSGSGTFDNSVYTNTFTTPGNKIVEFIVSDPGGHRVKSWLIVAVHLPPAADFAADQPVGTEPHTVQFTDTTVGAVTSWAWDLNDNGSIDSTEQNPQYTYDNVGFYTVTLTVTSPGGTDNEVKVDYIDVGFAPTANFTADSVTGKAPLNVSFTDLSAGDPATWAWDFDCNGEIDATEQNPSHVYDEAGQFSVSLTVGRPGSIDSTLTMVNYIFVSGNTWYVDDSVSVSGNGATWATAFKTIGEALGNAGNLGLVWVADGTYNEADLDFAGKSIHLQSKNGSALCIIDPQYAGRAFSFQSGEAADTIVEGFTIEYGNGFFDGGALYMDTGSPTIRSCIIRHCDAADWGGAICAVTGSNPLIIDCTIENNTAAMEGGGIYLSGSNASIINCTITKNVSLGADGGGIYCTDSFPTVLDSDILHNVVYADGGGVYCTFSEITISNCTLDNNTSEDYGGGICLDSSFADITNCTITNNSCLFWDGGGIHTQAGSNASITDSDVSYNYADFNGGGISAAMGSYLHVSNCSITFCTALWGGGGISGWLMEDLSITDCEFDNNVAGNDNGGGLWSDDCVYAIDNCNFTNNYTDNGQWGGGGYIVGYNGAVTNCTFSNNTSTGRAGGLRGVLTDMTLENCVFNNNYAVEVSGGLELSNGNFQVINCFISSNYTAMDGGGVYINGGNVSMTTCIIDNNTASSGGGAYINGGNSSLINCVFISNTASSEAGGIMCRPGTTALIINCMIANNTALYTGGLYCSDSSPTVVNSTISNNTGTSRAGGVYSQGGAHPVLRNTILYGNISSNGSEIHIWDTSSYVTLSYCCFDNGAGCVDGDGKANLDDTDNNITSDPQLVPVILMLSPTSPCIDAGLNAHIDSLGITEDLLGNPRKMISITGIPGGDVDIGAFEYQP
;
A
#
# COMPACT_ATOMS: atom_id res chain seq x y z
N MET A 1 -9.99 -1.47 -16.03
CA MET A 1 -8.76 -1.27 -16.83
C MET A 1 -8.29 0.14 -16.54
N ARG A 2 -7.24 0.22 -15.72
CA ARG A 2 -6.18 1.24 -15.57
C ARG A 2 -6.63 2.71 -15.52
N ASN A 3 -6.38 3.42 -14.41
CA ASN A 3 -5.07 4.00 -14.01
C ASN A 3 -4.41 4.74 -15.20
N HIS A 4 -3.88 5.96 -15.15
CA HIS A 4 -3.28 6.71 -14.06
C HIS A 4 -3.51 8.22 -14.19
N THR A 5 -3.36 8.86 -13.04
CA THR A 5 -3.04 10.26 -12.76
C THR A 5 -1.83 10.77 -13.56
N ARG A 6 -1.86 12.06 -13.94
CA ARG A 6 -0.80 13.03 -13.59
C ARG A 6 -1.25 14.47 -13.86
N HIS A 7 -1.07 15.29 -12.83
CA HIS A 7 -1.14 16.74 -12.86
C HIS A 7 -0.02 17.32 -13.75
N ALA A 8 -0.33 18.33 -14.56
CA ALA A 8 0.64 19.31 -15.05
C ALA A 8 -0.08 20.61 -15.43
N ALA A 9 0.29 21.70 -14.76
CA ALA A 9 -0.10 23.06 -15.13
C ALA A 9 0.91 23.63 -16.15
N ALA A 10 0.46 24.13 -17.31
CA ALA A 10 1.12 25.19 -18.11
C ALA A 10 0.28 25.64 -19.33
N CYS A 11 0.49 26.91 -19.73
CA CYS A 11 -0.34 27.83 -20.55
C CYS A 11 -0.32 27.65 -22.09
N ALA A 12 -1.40 28.04 -22.81
CA ALA A 12 -1.39 28.80 -24.10
C ALA A 12 -2.79 29.20 -24.69
N PHE A 13 -2.78 30.15 -25.65
CA PHE A 13 -3.76 31.20 -26.04
C PHE A 13 -4.88 30.88 -27.08
N LEU A 14 -6.00 31.64 -27.06
CA LEU A 14 -7.07 31.66 -28.09
C LEU A 14 -7.60 33.08 -28.42
N ILE A 15 -7.95 33.36 -29.70
CA ILE A 15 -8.53 34.65 -30.20
C ILE A 15 -9.82 34.41 -31.00
N ALA A 16 -10.92 35.09 -30.65
CA ALA A 16 -12.20 35.06 -31.38
C ALA A 16 -12.62 36.44 -31.96
N PHE A 17 -13.30 36.46 -33.11
CA PHE A 17 -13.85 37.67 -33.76
C PHE A 17 -15.29 37.46 -34.23
N ALA A 18 -16.24 38.32 -33.84
CA ALA A 18 -17.63 38.28 -34.30
C ALA A 18 -17.91 39.25 -35.46
N VAL A 19 -18.69 38.81 -36.47
CA VAL A 19 -19.20 39.67 -37.57
C VAL A 19 -20.74 39.67 -37.57
N LEU A 20 -21.33 40.84 -37.32
CA LEU A 20 -22.78 41.06 -37.35
C LEU A 20 -23.32 41.19 -38.78
N LEU A 21 -24.23 40.30 -39.19
CA LEU A 21 -25.07 40.50 -40.37
C LEU A 21 -26.45 41.04 -39.94
N GLY A 22 -26.72 42.29 -40.30
CA GLY A 22 -28.01 42.93 -40.04
C GLY A 22 -29.11 42.43 -40.99
N GLY A 23 -30.20 41.92 -40.42
CA GLY A 23 -31.49 41.73 -41.09
C GLY A 23 -32.59 42.31 -40.20
N GLY A 24 -33.34 43.29 -40.72
CA GLY A 24 -34.13 44.21 -39.90
C GLY A 24 -35.47 43.69 -39.39
N CYS A 25 -35.85 44.11 -38.18
CA CYS A 25 -37.12 44.79 -37.89
C CYS A 25 -37.05 45.48 -36.52
N LYS A 26 -37.80 46.57 -36.32
CA LYS A 26 -37.69 47.49 -35.18
C LYS A 26 -38.23 46.89 -33.86
N LYS A 27 -37.40 46.21 -33.07
CA LYS A 27 -37.45 46.11 -31.59
C LYS A 27 -36.00 46.10 -31.05
N LYS A 28 -35.80 46.46 -29.78
CA LYS A 28 -34.48 46.71 -29.14
C LYS A 28 -33.41 45.72 -29.64
N LYS A 29 -32.31 46.22 -30.23
CA LYS A 29 -31.21 45.37 -30.71
C LYS A 29 -30.52 44.71 -29.52
N LYS A 30 -30.73 43.41 -29.30
CA LYS A 30 -29.83 42.57 -28.48
C LYS A 30 -28.49 42.43 -29.20
N LYS A 31 -27.38 42.57 -28.48
CA LYS A 31 -26.00 42.40 -28.96
C LYS A 31 -25.36 41.26 -28.18
N TYR A 32 -24.91 40.22 -28.85
CA TYR A 32 -24.24 39.11 -28.20
C TYR A 32 -22.73 39.39 -28.14
N TRP A 33 -22.12 39.10 -27.00
CA TRP A 33 -20.68 39.22 -26.78
C TRP A 33 -20.12 37.86 -26.38
N ILE A 34 -18.89 37.59 -26.80
CA ILE A 34 -18.10 36.47 -26.31
C ILE A 34 -16.93 37.14 -25.57
N PRO A 35 -16.97 37.25 -24.23
CA PRO A 35 -15.87 37.84 -23.48
C PRO A 35 -14.61 36.98 -23.62
N PHE A 36 -13.45 37.64 -23.63
CA PHE A 36 -12.17 36.97 -23.51
C PHE A 36 -11.99 36.54 -22.05
N GLY A 37 -11.94 35.23 -21.82
CA GLY A 37 -11.66 34.54 -20.56
C GLY A 37 -11.18 33.13 -20.90
N ASP A 38 -10.47 32.48 -19.97
CA ASP A 38 -9.71 31.27 -20.25
C ASP A 38 -10.60 30.09 -20.74
N PRO A 39 -10.17 29.34 -21.77
CA PRO A 39 -10.92 28.22 -22.35
C PRO A 39 -10.78 26.92 -21.55
N PRO A 40 -11.68 25.93 -21.76
CA PRO A 40 -11.59 24.63 -21.11
C PRO A 40 -10.62 23.71 -21.85
N VAL A 41 -9.83 22.93 -21.10
CA VAL A 41 -9.06 21.78 -21.62
C VAL A 41 -9.89 20.51 -21.39
N VAL A 42 -10.06 19.72 -22.44
CA VAL A 42 -10.61 18.35 -22.34
C VAL A 42 -9.53 17.38 -22.78
N SER A 43 -9.12 16.52 -21.86
CA SER A 43 -8.24 15.39 -22.10
C SER A 43 -9.08 14.15 -22.42
N THR A 44 -8.78 13.48 -23.54
CA THR A 44 -9.28 12.15 -23.86
C THR A 44 -8.11 11.20 -24.18
N ILE A 45 -7.85 10.33 -23.20
CA ILE A 45 -7.51 8.88 -23.23
C ILE A 45 -6.13 8.43 -23.80
N PRO A 46 -5.81 7.11 -23.76
CA PRO A 46 -5.05 6.30 -22.78
C PRO A 46 -3.62 5.96 -23.26
N ASP A 47 -2.86 5.27 -22.42
CA ASP A 47 -1.67 4.50 -22.79
C ASP A 47 -1.87 3.69 -24.09
N GLN A 48 -0.87 3.79 -24.99
CA GLN A 48 -0.50 2.92 -26.14
C GLN A 48 -0.56 3.57 -27.55
N PRO A 49 0.41 3.23 -28.45
CA PRO A 49 0.68 4.00 -29.66
C PRO A 49 -0.12 3.55 -30.89
N ALA A 50 -0.15 4.46 -31.87
CA ALA A 50 -0.63 4.34 -33.24
C ALA A 50 -2.14 4.62 -33.49
N ALA A 51 -2.36 5.83 -34.02
CA ALA A 51 -3.51 6.27 -34.80
C ALA A 51 -4.89 6.20 -34.10
N ILE A 52 -5.19 7.20 -33.27
CA ILE A 52 -6.54 7.37 -32.71
C ILE A 52 -7.18 8.68 -33.19
N ASN A 53 -8.41 8.53 -33.66
CA ASN A 53 -9.39 9.57 -33.92
C ASN A 53 -9.83 10.18 -32.58
N VAL A 54 -9.23 11.29 -32.17
CA VAL A 54 -9.55 11.94 -30.87
C VAL A 54 -10.86 12.71 -30.98
N GLU A 55 -11.86 12.33 -30.20
CA GLU A 55 -13.17 13.00 -30.09
C GLU A 55 -13.11 14.09 -29.02
N PHE A 56 -13.29 15.34 -29.43
CA PHE A 56 -13.25 16.51 -28.55
C PHE A 56 -14.66 16.99 -28.26
N SER A 57 -14.96 17.31 -27.01
CA SER A 57 -16.24 17.86 -26.57
C SER A 57 -16.01 19.15 -25.80
N PHE A 58 -16.67 20.28 -26.13
CA PHE A 58 -16.56 21.50 -25.33
C PHE A 58 -17.90 22.24 -25.24
N ASP A 59 -18.20 22.76 -24.06
CA ASP A 59 -19.40 23.57 -23.82
C ASP A 59 -19.18 25.02 -24.23
N VAL A 60 -19.96 25.51 -25.20
CA VAL A 60 -19.91 26.90 -25.66
C VAL A 60 -20.84 27.84 -24.89
N ALA A 61 -21.74 27.32 -24.03
CA ALA A 61 -22.67 28.14 -23.26
C ALA A 61 -22.01 29.20 -22.34
N PRO A 62 -20.89 28.89 -21.63
CA PRO A 62 -20.23 29.86 -20.75
C PRO A 62 -19.69 31.09 -21.50
N TYR A 63 -19.47 30.95 -22.81
CA TYR A 63 -18.81 31.96 -23.64
C TYR A 63 -19.80 32.83 -24.41
N VAL A 64 -21.12 32.65 -24.25
CA VAL A 64 -22.13 33.45 -24.95
C VAL A 64 -22.90 34.31 -23.95
N THR A 65 -22.67 35.63 -23.99
CA THR A 65 -23.43 36.60 -23.17
C THR A 65 -24.32 37.51 -24.03
N ASP A 66 -25.45 37.94 -23.46
CA ASP A 66 -26.28 39.05 -23.96
C ASP A 66 -26.32 40.16 -22.89
N ASN A 67 -26.58 41.39 -23.31
CA ASN A 67 -26.48 42.61 -22.50
C ASN A 67 -27.52 42.72 -21.36
N ASP A 68 -28.38 41.72 -21.16
CA ASP A 68 -29.46 41.74 -20.17
C ASP A 68 -29.56 40.49 -19.27
N ASN A 69 -28.59 39.55 -19.34
CA ASN A 69 -28.50 38.36 -18.46
C ASN A 69 -29.81 37.54 -18.31
N THR A 70 -30.69 37.59 -19.30
CA THR A 70 -31.92 36.78 -19.33
C THR A 70 -31.86 35.85 -20.55
N ILE A 71 -31.31 34.66 -20.35
CA ILE A 71 -31.23 33.65 -21.41
C ILE A 71 -31.99 32.40 -20.92
N ASP A 72 -33.22 32.24 -21.42
CA ASP A 72 -33.91 30.95 -21.44
C ASP A 72 -33.60 30.28 -22.81
N GLU A 73 -32.93 29.12 -22.76
CA GLU A 73 -32.60 28.17 -23.85
C GLU A 73 -32.03 28.75 -25.18
N LEU A 74 -30.68 28.75 -25.31
CA LEU A 74 -30.00 28.91 -26.61
C LEU A 74 -29.92 27.58 -27.36
N LYS A 75 -30.07 27.63 -28.70
CA LYS A 75 -29.83 26.48 -29.58
C LYS A 75 -28.60 26.68 -30.45
N PHE A 76 -27.71 25.70 -30.44
CA PHE A 76 -26.46 25.67 -31.21
C PHE A 76 -26.56 24.70 -32.39
N SER A 77 -25.98 25.06 -33.53
CA SER A 77 -25.94 24.17 -34.71
C SER A 77 -24.68 24.41 -35.55
N PRO A 78 -24.10 23.36 -36.17
CA PRO A 78 -22.90 23.51 -36.97
C PRO A 78 -23.19 24.29 -38.26
N TYR A 79 -22.31 25.21 -38.64
CA TYR A 79 -22.45 25.99 -39.88
C TYR A 79 -21.73 25.31 -41.07
N SER A 80 -20.55 24.72 -40.84
CA SER A 80 -19.86 23.80 -41.75
C SER A 80 -18.86 22.92 -40.97
N GLY A 81 -18.77 21.60 -41.28
CA GLY A 81 -17.88 20.64 -40.58
C GLY A 81 -18.57 19.32 -40.16
N SER A 82 -17.78 18.32 -39.73
CA SER A 82 -18.20 16.94 -39.37
C SER A 82 -18.68 16.74 -37.93
N GLY A 83 -18.71 17.79 -37.09
CA GLY A 83 -19.08 17.69 -35.68
C GLY A 83 -20.58 17.79 -35.40
N THR A 84 -20.99 17.40 -34.20
CA THR A 84 -22.37 17.45 -33.69
C THR A 84 -22.48 18.41 -32.51
N PHE A 85 -23.68 18.91 -32.24
CA PHE A 85 -24.00 19.67 -31.03
C PHE A 85 -25.04 18.92 -30.21
N ASP A 86 -24.80 18.74 -28.92
CA ASP A 86 -25.80 18.36 -27.92
C ASP A 86 -25.96 19.53 -26.93
N ASN A 87 -27.11 20.19 -26.95
CA ASN A 87 -27.31 21.51 -26.34
C ASN A 87 -26.20 22.51 -26.73
N SER A 88 -25.38 22.91 -25.77
CA SER A 88 -24.25 23.82 -25.94
C SER A 88 -22.91 23.11 -26.09
N VAL A 89 -22.90 21.79 -26.08
CA VAL A 89 -21.68 20.99 -26.17
C VAL A 89 -21.41 20.63 -27.62
N TYR A 90 -20.28 21.08 -28.17
CA TYR A 90 -19.82 20.71 -29.52
C TYR A 90 -18.90 19.49 -29.46
N THR A 91 -19.16 18.49 -30.28
CA THR A 91 -18.36 17.26 -30.37
C THR A 91 -17.79 17.06 -31.78
N ASN A 92 -16.48 16.81 -31.93
CA ASN A 92 -15.87 16.53 -33.24
C ASN A 92 -14.54 15.76 -33.13
N THR A 93 -14.16 15.06 -34.20
CA THR A 93 -12.90 14.31 -34.28
C THR A 93 -11.85 15.02 -35.15
N PHE A 94 -10.65 15.26 -34.63
CA PHE A 94 -9.53 15.82 -35.41
C PHE A 94 -8.38 14.81 -35.57
N THR A 95 -7.90 14.64 -36.79
CA THR A 95 -6.91 13.60 -37.16
C THR A 95 -5.54 14.15 -37.54
N THR A 96 -5.34 15.47 -37.46
CA THR A 96 -4.07 16.14 -37.82
C THR A 96 -3.82 17.34 -36.90
N PRO A 97 -2.58 17.59 -36.46
CA PRO A 97 -2.24 18.75 -35.64
C PRO A 97 -2.43 20.08 -36.37
N GLY A 98 -2.42 21.18 -35.61
CA GLY A 98 -2.54 22.56 -36.11
C GLY A 98 -3.92 23.20 -35.86
N ASN A 99 -4.01 24.49 -36.15
CA ASN A 99 -5.20 25.30 -35.87
C ASN A 99 -6.39 24.91 -36.76
N LYS A 100 -7.49 24.49 -36.13
CA LYS A 100 -8.76 24.12 -36.78
C LYS A 100 -9.80 25.22 -36.56
N ILE A 101 -10.57 25.55 -37.59
CA ILE A 101 -11.65 26.53 -37.49
C ILE A 101 -12.98 25.78 -37.35
N VAL A 102 -13.72 26.05 -36.27
CA VAL A 102 -15.07 25.52 -36.02
C VAL A 102 -16.08 26.65 -36.18
N GLU A 103 -16.97 26.56 -37.17
CA GLU A 103 -18.01 27.56 -37.42
C GLU A 103 -19.38 27.09 -36.89
N PHE A 104 -20.09 27.92 -36.12
CA PHE A 104 -21.39 27.56 -35.55
C PHE A 104 -22.41 28.71 -35.57
N ILE A 105 -23.68 28.34 -35.44
CA ILE A 105 -24.81 29.28 -35.33
C ILE A 105 -25.42 29.19 -33.93
N VAL A 106 -25.58 30.35 -33.30
CA VAL A 106 -26.35 30.51 -32.07
C VAL A 106 -27.73 31.06 -32.41
N SER A 107 -28.79 30.51 -31.81
CA SER A 107 -30.17 30.97 -32.00
C SER A 107 -30.97 31.08 -30.70
N ASP A 108 -31.80 32.13 -30.60
CA ASP A 108 -32.70 32.36 -29.46
C ASP A 108 -34.13 31.87 -29.76
N PRO A 109 -35.01 31.71 -28.73
CA PRO A 109 -36.42 31.35 -28.93
C PRO A 109 -37.23 32.39 -29.74
N GLY A 110 -36.72 33.62 -29.86
CA GLY A 110 -37.30 34.71 -30.64
C GLY A 110 -36.98 34.68 -32.14
N GLY A 111 -36.14 33.75 -32.60
CA GLY A 111 -35.77 33.56 -34.01
C GLY A 111 -34.56 34.37 -34.50
N HIS A 112 -33.80 35.01 -33.60
CA HIS A 112 -32.54 35.69 -33.94
C HIS A 112 -31.43 34.66 -34.11
N ARG A 113 -30.51 34.89 -35.08
CA ARG A 113 -29.39 33.99 -35.38
C ARG A 113 -28.09 34.75 -35.53
N VAL A 114 -27.02 34.27 -34.90
CA VAL A 114 -25.66 34.83 -35.02
C VAL A 114 -24.70 33.74 -35.47
N LYS A 115 -23.83 34.07 -36.42
CA LYS A 115 -22.72 33.19 -36.83
C LYS A 115 -21.49 33.56 -36.01
N SER A 116 -20.82 32.54 -35.49
CA SER A 116 -19.56 32.66 -34.80
C SER A 116 -18.60 31.56 -35.26
N TRP A 117 -17.34 31.71 -34.92
CA TRP A 117 -16.29 30.74 -35.22
C TRP A 117 -15.27 30.72 -34.10
N LEU A 118 -14.68 29.55 -33.88
CA LEU A 118 -13.64 29.27 -32.90
C LEU A 118 -12.40 28.72 -33.61
N ILE A 119 -11.21 29.13 -33.17
CA ILE A 119 -9.95 28.50 -33.59
C ILE A 119 -9.52 27.53 -32.49
N VAL A 120 -9.43 26.24 -32.79
CA VAL A 120 -8.94 25.19 -31.87
C VAL A 120 -7.51 24.84 -32.26
N ALA A 121 -6.55 25.10 -31.37
CA ALA A 121 -5.17 24.67 -31.58
C ALA A 121 -5.01 23.20 -31.15
N VAL A 122 -4.74 22.30 -32.10
CA VAL A 122 -4.55 20.87 -31.82
C VAL A 122 -3.05 20.58 -31.76
N HIS A 123 -2.54 20.32 -30.57
CA HIS A 123 -1.18 19.81 -30.32
C HIS A 123 -1.28 18.32 -29.99
N LEU A 124 -0.34 17.51 -30.47
CA LEU A 124 -0.22 16.12 -30.06
C LEU A 124 0.79 16.04 -28.90
N PRO A 125 0.59 15.13 -27.93
CA PRO A 125 1.61 14.85 -26.93
C PRO A 125 2.91 14.39 -27.62
N PRO A 126 4.07 14.61 -27.00
CA PRO A 126 5.31 14.01 -27.49
C PRO A 126 5.18 12.47 -27.40
N ALA A 127 5.96 11.75 -28.18
CA ALA A 127 6.16 10.30 -27.98
C ALA A 127 7.53 10.12 -27.34
N ALA A 128 7.54 9.96 -26.02
CA ALA A 128 8.73 9.82 -25.20
C ALA A 128 9.53 8.58 -25.65
N ASP A 129 10.85 8.72 -25.79
CA ASP A 129 11.77 7.59 -25.93
C ASP A 129 13.18 8.06 -25.61
N PHE A 130 14.06 7.13 -25.24
CA PHE A 130 15.46 7.40 -24.98
C PHE A 130 16.36 6.18 -25.16
N ALA A 131 17.67 6.39 -25.18
CA ALA A 131 18.66 5.32 -25.18
C ALA A 131 19.80 5.60 -24.19
N ALA A 132 20.43 4.54 -23.69
CA ALA A 132 21.68 4.57 -22.94
C ALA A 132 22.84 4.01 -23.77
N ASP A 133 24.07 4.50 -23.55
CA ASP A 133 25.27 4.03 -24.25
C ASP A 133 25.86 2.73 -23.68
N GLN A 134 25.84 2.57 -22.36
CA GLN A 134 26.33 1.40 -21.63
C GLN A 134 25.32 0.96 -20.57
N PRO A 135 24.28 0.18 -20.93
CA PRO A 135 23.25 -0.24 -19.98
C PRO A 135 23.74 -1.29 -18.97
N VAL A 136 24.99 -1.75 -19.04
CA VAL A 136 25.58 -2.72 -18.10
C VAL A 136 26.96 -2.24 -17.66
N GLY A 137 27.26 -2.28 -16.36
CA GLY A 137 28.57 -1.95 -15.82
C GLY A 137 28.72 -2.25 -14.33
N THR A 138 29.89 -1.97 -13.76
CA THR A 138 30.18 -2.15 -12.33
C THR A 138 30.20 -0.80 -11.61
N GLU A 139 29.73 -0.76 -10.37
CA GLU A 139 29.70 0.46 -9.56
C GLU A 139 31.11 1.04 -9.26
N PRO A 140 31.27 2.37 -9.24
CA PRO A 140 30.32 3.36 -9.72
C PRO A 140 30.23 3.33 -11.26
N HIS A 141 29.01 3.20 -11.79
CA HIS A 141 28.78 3.11 -13.23
C HIS A 141 28.16 4.39 -13.76
N THR A 142 28.86 5.07 -14.67
CA THR A 142 28.38 6.31 -15.27
C THR A 142 27.78 6.04 -16.64
N VAL A 143 26.49 6.37 -16.80
CA VAL A 143 25.72 6.16 -18.03
C VAL A 143 25.39 7.50 -18.69
N GLN A 144 25.54 7.57 -20.01
CA GLN A 144 25.07 8.70 -20.81
C GLN A 144 23.72 8.37 -21.45
N PHE A 145 22.70 9.16 -21.11
CA PHE A 145 21.38 9.05 -21.72
C PHE A 145 21.24 9.99 -22.92
N THR A 146 20.51 9.54 -23.93
CA THR A 146 20.18 10.31 -25.14
C THR A 146 18.67 10.30 -25.32
N ASP A 147 18.06 11.48 -25.34
CA ASP A 147 16.65 11.68 -25.69
C ASP A 147 16.42 11.37 -27.17
N THR A 148 15.48 10.46 -27.44
CA THR A 148 15.03 10.10 -28.79
C THR A 148 13.55 10.39 -29.02
N THR A 149 12.95 11.21 -28.14
CA THR A 149 11.55 11.60 -28.19
C THR A 149 11.16 12.17 -29.55
N VAL A 150 9.99 11.75 -30.05
CA VAL A 150 9.41 12.25 -31.29
C VAL A 150 8.28 13.22 -30.97
N GLY A 151 8.46 14.50 -31.28
CA GLY A 151 7.44 15.53 -31.06
C GLY A 151 8.07 16.87 -30.68
N ALA A 152 7.22 17.86 -30.36
CA ALA A 152 7.71 19.07 -29.72
C ALA A 152 7.89 18.78 -28.22
N VAL A 153 9.02 19.21 -27.64
CA VAL A 153 9.29 19.06 -26.20
C VAL A 153 9.66 20.42 -25.64
N THR A 154 9.08 20.77 -24.48
CA THR A 154 9.35 22.00 -23.74
C THR A 154 10.08 21.76 -22.43
N SER A 155 10.01 20.55 -21.87
CA SER A 155 10.79 20.15 -20.69
C SER A 155 11.00 18.65 -20.62
N TRP A 156 12.10 18.26 -19.98
CA TRP A 156 12.46 16.87 -19.65
C TRP A 156 12.49 16.73 -18.13
N ALA A 157 12.03 15.61 -17.62
CA ALA A 157 12.17 15.20 -16.24
C ALA A 157 12.61 13.73 -16.24
N TRP A 158 13.84 13.50 -15.83
CA TRP A 158 14.44 12.19 -15.72
C TRP A 158 14.38 11.75 -14.26
N ASP A 159 13.79 10.59 -14.04
CA ASP A 159 13.97 9.79 -12.84
C ASP A 159 14.80 8.57 -13.29
N LEU A 160 16.07 8.55 -12.88
CA LEU A 160 17.08 7.62 -13.38
C LEU A 160 17.24 6.42 -12.47
N ASN A 161 16.56 6.40 -11.32
CA ASN A 161 16.63 5.32 -10.33
C ASN A 161 15.25 4.88 -9.80
N ASP A 162 14.17 5.41 -10.37
CA ASP A 162 12.76 5.11 -10.06
C ASP A 162 12.38 5.34 -8.59
N ASN A 163 13.05 6.28 -7.93
CA ASN A 163 12.76 6.63 -6.54
C ASN A 163 11.62 7.68 -6.42
N GLY A 164 10.97 8.02 -7.53
CA GLY A 164 9.91 9.00 -7.61
C GLY A 164 10.39 10.46 -7.59
N SER A 165 11.69 10.71 -7.46
CA SER A 165 12.31 12.03 -7.50
C SER A 165 12.96 12.29 -8.86
N ILE A 166 12.91 13.54 -9.31
CA ILE A 166 13.55 13.94 -10.58
C ILE A 166 15.04 14.15 -10.34
N ASP A 167 15.89 13.29 -10.93
CA ASP A 167 17.35 13.39 -10.90
C ASP A 167 17.89 14.46 -11.86
N SER A 168 17.25 14.67 -13.01
CA SER A 168 17.71 15.65 -14.00
C SER A 168 16.61 16.25 -14.86
N THR A 169 16.84 17.48 -15.35
CA THR A 169 15.97 18.19 -16.30
C THR A 169 16.68 18.52 -17.61
N GLU A 170 17.91 18.04 -17.81
CA GLU A 170 18.65 18.19 -19.05
C GLU A 170 18.08 17.28 -20.15
N GLN A 171 18.22 17.66 -21.42
CA GLN A 171 17.75 16.81 -22.53
C GLN A 171 18.53 15.49 -22.62
N ASN A 172 19.85 15.51 -22.39
CA ASN A 172 20.72 14.33 -22.50
C ASN A 172 21.60 14.23 -21.25
N PRO A 173 21.05 13.81 -20.10
CA PRO A 173 21.78 13.81 -18.84
C PRO A 173 22.82 12.69 -18.80
N GLN A 174 23.82 12.89 -17.94
CA GLN A 174 24.73 11.85 -17.49
C GLN A 174 24.43 11.56 -16.02
N TYR A 175 24.43 10.28 -15.63
CA TYR A 175 24.17 9.87 -14.26
C TYR A 175 25.12 8.78 -13.83
N THR A 176 25.53 8.84 -12.57
CA THR A 176 26.42 7.85 -11.97
C THR A 176 25.65 7.07 -10.93
N TYR A 177 25.57 5.77 -11.14
CA TYR A 177 25.01 4.82 -10.19
C TYR A 177 26.12 4.36 -9.25
N ASP A 178 26.06 4.82 -8.00
CA ASP A 178 27.10 4.55 -7.00
C ASP A 178 26.96 3.19 -6.31
N ASN A 179 25.81 2.51 -6.47
CA ASN A 179 25.52 1.23 -5.85
C ASN A 179 25.16 0.16 -6.89
N VAL A 180 25.28 -1.11 -6.48
CA VAL A 180 24.76 -2.26 -7.24
C VAL A 180 23.24 -2.17 -7.31
N GLY A 181 22.64 -2.47 -8.46
CA GLY A 181 21.20 -2.34 -8.67
C GLY A 181 20.78 -2.60 -10.11
N PHE A 182 19.54 -3.07 -10.29
CA PHE A 182 18.80 -2.79 -11.52
C PHE A 182 18.09 -1.47 -11.35
N TYR A 183 18.29 -0.56 -12.30
CA TYR A 183 17.67 0.75 -12.27
C TYR A 183 16.69 0.88 -13.42
N THR A 184 15.43 1.06 -13.05
CA THR A 184 14.38 1.51 -13.95
C THR A 184 14.62 2.98 -14.25
N VAL A 185 14.54 3.33 -15.54
CA VAL A 185 14.72 4.71 -15.99
C VAL A 185 13.42 5.21 -16.57
N THR A 186 12.94 6.33 -16.03
CA THR A 186 11.75 7.03 -16.47
C THR A 186 12.11 8.39 -17.05
N LEU A 187 11.84 8.58 -18.34
CA LEU A 187 11.87 9.90 -18.97
C LEU A 187 10.44 10.41 -19.11
N THR A 188 10.11 11.50 -18.43
CA THR A 188 8.88 12.25 -18.66
C THR A 188 9.19 13.48 -19.50
N VAL A 189 8.55 13.59 -20.66
CA VAL A 189 8.67 14.76 -21.56
C VAL A 189 7.35 15.50 -21.62
N THR A 190 7.42 16.82 -21.50
CA THR A 190 6.24 17.69 -21.58
C THR A 190 6.27 18.49 -22.85
N SER A 191 5.10 18.67 -23.45
CA SER A 191 4.88 19.61 -24.56
C SER A 191 3.59 20.41 -24.34
N PRO A 192 3.32 21.42 -25.18
CA PRO A 192 2.01 22.09 -25.21
C PRO A 192 0.82 21.17 -25.55
N GLY A 193 1.07 19.96 -26.06
CA GLY A 193 0.03 18.95 -26.37
C GLY A 193 -0.18 17.89 -25.30
N GLY A 194 0.50 18.01 -24.16
CA GLY A 194 0.45 17.03 -23.07
C GLY A 194 1.82 16.47 -22.74
N THR A 195 1.83 15.57 -21.76
CA THR A 195 3.00 14.81 -21.31
C THR A 195 2.96 13.41 -21.88
N ASP A 196 4.12 12.82 -22.08
CA ASP A 196 4.29 11.39 -22.28
C ASP A 196 5.49 10.92 -21.45
N ASN A 197 5.49 9.67 -21.06
CA ASN A 197 6.61 9.08 -20.34
C ASN A 197 7.01 7.74 -20.97
N GLU A 198 8.31 7.54 -21.07
CA GLU A 198 8.88 6.24 -21.39
C GLU A 198 9.51 5.69 -20.11
N VAL A 199 9.14 4.45 -19.78
CA VAL A 199 9.69 3.71 -18.64
C VAL A 199 10.39 2.49 -19.18
N LYS A 200 11.71 2.40 -18.98
CA LYS A 200 12.49 1.21 -19.28
C LYS A 200 12.85 0.55 -17.96
N VAL A 201 12.07 -0.48 -17.63
CA VAL A 201 12.23 -1.28 -16.41
C VAL A 201 13.54 -2.05 -16.47
N ASP A 202 14.31 -2.04 -15.37
CA ASP A 202 15.60 -2.71 -15.21
C ASP A 202 16.58 -2.42 -16.36
N TYR A 203 16.54 -1.19 -16.87
CA TYR A 203 17.25 -0.84 -18.09
C TYR A 203 18.75 -0.69 -17.89
N ILE A 204 19.16 -0.24 -16.71
CA ILE A 204 20.57 -0.18 -16.31
C ILE A 204 20.85 -1.26 -15.27
N ASP A 205 21.75 -2.17 -15.61
CA ASP A 205 22.29 -3.22 -14.77
C ASP A 205 23.65 -2.76 -14.23
N VAL A 206 23.70 -2.44 -12.93
CA VAL A 206 24.94 -2.10 -12.25
C VAL A 206 25.29 -3.23 -11.32
N GLY A 207 26.27 -4.04 -11.74
CA GLY A 207 26.85 -5.07 -10.89
C GLY A 207 25.99 -6.32 -10.64
N PHE A 208 24.85 -6.53 -11.33
CA PHE A 208 24.11 -7.78 -11.16
C PHE A 208 24.80 -8.93 -11.90
N ALA A 209 25.19 -9.93 -11.12
CA ALA A 209 25.81 -11.13 -11.65
C ALA A 209 24.78 -12.00 -12.41
N PRO A 210 25.20 -12.80 -13.39
CA PRO A 210 24.40 -13.96 -13.81
C PRO A 210 24.03 -14.83 -12.60
N THR A 211 22.98 -15.64 -12.63
CA THR A 211 22.66 -16.55 -11.51
C THR A 211 23.21 -17.93 -11.84
N ALA A 212 24.26 -18.36 -11.13
CA ALA A 212 24.85 -19.68 -11.29
C ALA A 212 23.85 -20.79 -10.94
N ASN A 213 23.68 -21.78 -11.81
CA ASN A 213 22.88 -22.97 -11.54
C ASN A 213 23.37 -24.15 -12.39
N PHE A 214 23.24 -25.38 -11.89
CA PHE A 214 23.63 -26.58 -12.62
C PHE A 214 22.96 -27.86 -12.11
N THR A 215 23.10 -28.93 -12.89
CA THR A 215 22.72 -30.30 -12.50
C THR A 215 23.75 -31.33 -12.99
N ALA A 216 23.66 -32.57 -12.52
CA ALA A 216 24.51 -33.69 -12.92
C ALA A 216 23.67 -34.92 -13.34
N ASP A 217 24.20 -35.73 -14.26
CA ASP A 217 23.56 -36.98 -14.70
C ASP A 217 23.60 -38.09 -13.65
N SER A 218 24.55 -38.05 -12.72
CA SER A 218 24.70 -38.99 -11.62
C SER A 218 25.35 -38.29 -10.42
N VAL A 219 24.68 -38.35 -9.27
CA VAL A 219 25.15 -37.76 -8.01
C VAL A 219 25.68 -38.80 -7.02
N THR A 220 25.52 -40.09 -7.32
CA THR A 220 26.02 -41.20 -6.51
C THR A 220 26.62 -42.31 -7.36
N GLY A 221 27.62 -43.01 -6.84
CA GLY A 221 28.16 -44.18 -7.51
C GLY A 221 29.36 -44.79 -6.80
N LYS A 222 30.02 -45.76 -7.45
CA LYS A 222 31.27 -46.36 -6.95
C LYS A 222 32.45 -45.80 -7.72
N ALA A 223 33.55 -45.53 -7.03
CA ALA A 223 34.79 -45.09 -7.68
C ALA A 223 35.33 -46.15 -8.69
N PRO A 224 35.81 -45.75 -9.89
CA PRO A 224 35.74 -44.40 -10.45
C PRO A 224 34.33 -44.06 -10.96
N LEU A 225 33.84 -42.86 -10.65
CA LEU A 225 32.53 -42.36 -11.09
C LEU A 225 32.71 -41.24 -12.14
N ASN A 226 32.15 -41.44 -13.33
CA ASN A 226 32.12 -40.41 -14.39
C ASN A 226 30.80 -39.66 -14.34
N VAL A 227 30.86 -38.34 -14.16
CA VAL A 227 29.71 -37.44 -14.02
C VAL A 227 29.72 -36.39 -15.13
N SER A 228 28.58 -36.15 -15.75
CA SER A 228 28.36 -35.10 -16.74
C SER A 228 27.51 -33.98 -16.12
N PHE A 229 28.01 -32.75 -16.15
CA PHE A 229 27.31 -31.59 -15.62
C PHE A 229 26.60 -30.80 -16.73
N THR A 230 25.44 -30.25 -16.39
CA THR A 230 24.65 -29.37 -17.26
C THR A 230 24.46 -28.02 -16.59
N ASP A 231 24.89 -26.96 -17.25
CA ASP A 231 24.66 -25.58 -16.84
C ASP A 231 23.19 -25.19 -17.02
N LEU A 232 22.61 -24.61 -15.98
CA LEU A 232 21.25 -24.07 -15.91
C LEU A 232 21.26 -22.58 -15.54
N SER A 233 22.42 -21.93 -15.58
CA SER A 233 22.60 -20.55 -15.12
C SER A 233 21.76 -19.56 -15.93
N ALA A 234 21.23 -18.54 -15.26
CA ALA A 234 20.43 -17.47 -15.84
C ALA A 234 21.24 -16.16 -16.00
N GLY A 235 20.71 -15.18 -16.74
CA GLY A 235 21.34 -13.85 -16.89
C GLY A 235 22.43 -13.76 -17.97
N ASP A 236 22.28 -14.54 -19.05
CA ASP A 236 23.20 -14.57 -20.22
C ASP A 236 24.70 -14.68 -19.85
N PRO A 237 25.11 -15.74 -19.11
CA PRO A 237 26.51 -15.96 -18.76
C PRO A 237 27.37 -16.13 -20.01
N ALA A 238 28.59 -15.58 -19.98
CA ALA A 238 29.56 -15.64 -21.07
C ALA A 238 30.80 -16.49 -20.74
N THR A 239 31.06 -16.71 -19.45
CA THR A 239 32.19 -17.51 -18.96
C THR A 239 31.73 -18.46 -17.87
N TRP A 240 32.32 -19.66 -17.83
CA TRP A 240 32.10 -20.69 -16.82
C TRP A 240 33.45 -21.11 -16.23
N ALA A 241 33.47 -21.35 -14.92
CA ALA A 241 34.61 -21.87 -14.19
C ALA A 241 34.10 -22.89 -13.17
N TRP A 242 34.36 -24.16 -13.43
CA TRP A 242 33.95 -25.29 -12.60
C TRP A 242 35.10 -25.72 -11.70
N ASP A 243 34.80 -25.92 -10.43
CA ASP A 243 35.65 -26.54 -9.43
C ASP A 243 34.87 -27.74 -8.85
N PHE A 244 35.28 -28.95 -9.22
CA PHE A 244 34.51 -30.18 -8.96
C PHE A 244 34.77 -30.79 -7.59
N ASP A 245 35.74 -30.27 -6.84
CA ASP A 245 36.08 -30.71 -5.48
C ASP A 245 36.19 -29.56 -4.46
N CYS A 246 35.94 -28.32 -4.90
CA CYS A 246 36.02 -27.08 -4.13
C CYS A 246 37.40 -26.87 -3.47
N ASN A 247 38.48 -27.31 -4.13
CA ASN A 247 39.84 -27.14 -3.63
C ASN A 247 40.41 -25.73 -3.93
N GLY A 248 39.69 -24.90 -4.69
CA GLY A 248 40.08 -23.55 -5.09
C GLY A 248 40.82 -23.48 -6.44
N GLU A 249 41.01 -24.61 -7.13
CA GLU A 249 41.54 -24.69 -8.49
C GLU A 249 40.39 -24.98 -9.47
N ILE A 250 40.38 -24.25 -10.61
CA ILE A 250 39.37 -24.46 -11.65
C ILE A 250 39.75 -25.68 -12.50
N ASP A 251 38.86 -26.67 -12.55
CA ASP A 251 39.02 -27.92 -13.28
C ASP A 251 38.57 -27.82 -14.75
N ALA A 252 37.50 -27.05 -15.02
CA ALA A 252 36.94 -26.91 -16.37
C ALA A 252 36.34 -25.53 -16.63
N THR A 253 36.31 -25.13 -17.90
CA THR A 253 35.74 -23.83 -18.35
C THR A 253 34.72 -23.96 -19.49
N GLU A 254 34.35 -25.20 -19.81
CA GLU A 254 33.29 -25.50 -20.77
C GLU A 254 31.92 -25.30 -20.11
N GLN A 255 30.89 -24.94 -20.88
CA GLN A 255 29.54 -24.74 -20.34
C GLN A 255 28.95 -26.03 -19.73
N ASN A 256 29.12 -27.18 -20.38
CA ASN A 256 28.58 -28.48 -19.93
C ASN A 256 29.70 -29.54 -19.88
N PRO A 257 30.57 -29.52 -18.85
CA PRO A 257 31.74 -30.40 -18.76
C PRO A 257 31.41 -31.80 -18.21
N SER A 258 32.38 -32.71 -18.29
CA SER A 258 32.34 -34.01 -17.60
C SER A 258 33.57 -34.19 -16.72
N HIS A 259 33.42 -34.78 -15.54
CA HIS A 259 34.49 -35.04 -14.58
C HIS A 259 34.48 -36.51 -14.10
N VAL A 260 35.67 -37.06 -13.83
CA VAL A 260 35.84 -38.41 -13.30
C VAL A 260 36.40 -38.34 -11.88
N TYR A 261 35.62 -38.82 -10.92
CA TYR A 261 36.06 -38.96 -9.54
C TYR A 261 36.66 -40.35 -9.32
N ASP A 262 37.98 -40.42 -9.24
CA ASP A 262 38.73 -41.69 -9.16
C ASP A 262 38.73 -42.34 -7.78
N GLU A 263 38.59 -41.54 -6.72
CA GLU A 263 38.65 -41.98 -5.33
C GLU A 263 37.30 -41.81 -4.62
N ALA A 264 37.08 -42.60 -3.58
CA ALA A 264 35.91 -42.46 -2.74
C ALA A 264 35.96 -41.16 -1.94
N GLY A 265 34.83 -40.45 -1.86
CA GLY A 265 34.73 -39.16 -1.21
C GLY A 265 33.36 -38.51 -1.37
N GLN A 266 33.13 -37.45 -0.61
CA GLN A 266 32.07 -36.48 -0.87
C GLN A 266 32.69 -35.23 -1.47
N PHE A 267 32.18 -34.83 -2.63
CA PHE A 267 32.70 -33.71 -3.38
C PHE A 267 31.64 -32.64 -3.49
N SER A 268 31.98 -31.46 -3.00
CA SER A 268 31.24 -30.23 -3.28
C SER A 268 31.60 -29.77 -4.68
N VAL A 269 30.61 -29.28 -5.42
CA VAL A 269 30.82 -28.78 -6.78
C VAL A 269 30.49 -27.30 -6.81
N SER A 270 31.39 -26.49 -7.33
CA SER A 270 31.20 -25.06 -7.52
C SER A 270 31.20 -24.71 -8.99
N LEU A 271 30.20 -23.94 -9.41
CA LEU A 271 30.15 -23.29 -10.71
C LEU A 271 30.21 -21.78 -10.50
N THR A 272 31.23 -21.14 -11.03
CA THR A 272 31.30 -19.69 -11.18
C THR A 272 30.98 -19.29 -12.61
N VAL A 273 29.94 -18.48 -12.80
CA VAL A 273 29.60 -17.87 -14.08
C VAL A 273 29.84 -16.37 -14.08
N GLY A 274 30.27 -15.85 -15.22
CA GLY A 274 30.61 -14.45 -15.39
C GLY A 274 30.03 -13.86 -16.67
N ARG A 275 29.80 -12.55 -16.64
CA ARG A 275 29.36 -11.76 -17.80
C ARG A 275 30.20 -10.47 -17.86
N PRO A 276 30.66 -10.03 -19.04
CA PRO A 276 31.49 -8.82 -19.13
C PRO A 276 30.77 -7.60 -18.55
N GLY A 277 31.41 -6.93 -17.59
CA GLY A 277 30.86 -5.74 -16.96
C GLY A 277 29.94 -6.01 -15.76
N SER A 278 29.75 -7.26 -15.34
CA SER A 278 29.11 -7.62 -14.06
C SER A 278 30.15 -8.18 -13.08
N ILE A 279 29.75 -8.34 -11.81
CA ILE A 279 30.46 -9.25 -10.91
C ILE A 279 30.14 -10.71 -11.30
N ASP A 280 31.02 -11.63 -10.94
CA ASP A 280 30.81 -13.07 -11.15
C ASP A 280 29.85 -13.64 -10.09
N SER A 281 29.15 -14.72 -10.43
CA SER A 281 28.26 -15.46 -9.52
C SER A 281 28.73 -16.87 -9.36
N THR A 282 28.70 -17.36 -8.12
CA THR A 282 29.16 -18.70 -7.78
C THR A 282 28.04 -19.45 -7.05
N LEU A 283 27.67 -20.61 -7.58
CA LEU A 283 26.85 -21.60 -6.86
C LEU A 283 27.75 -22.75 -6.43
N THR A 284 27.77 -23.04 -5.13
CA THR A 284 28.43 -24.23 -4.59
C THR A 284 27.39 -25.19 -4.03
N MET A 285 27.25 -26.37 -4.65
CA MET A 285 26.48 -27.47 -4.09
C MET A 285 27.39 -28.31 -3.19
N VAL A 286 27.22 -28.19 -1.88
CA VAL A 286 28.03 -28.88 -0.87
C VAL A 286 27.72 -30.37 -0.86
N ASN A 287 28.77 -31.22 -0.85
CA ASN A 287 28.65 -32.69 -0.85
C ASN A 287 27.72 -33.24 -1.94
N TYR A 288 27.70 -32.58 -3.10
CA TYR A 288 26.77 -32.89 -4.20
C TYR A 288 27.01 -34.27 -4.80
N ILE A 289 28.27 -34.66 -4.99
CA ILE A 289 28.65 -35.95 -5.56
C ILE A 289 29.19 -36.86 -4.46
N PHE A 290 28.51 -38.01 -4.26
CA PHE A 290 28.96 -39.07 -3.36
C PHE A 290 29.59 -40.23 -4.14
N VAL A 291 30.88 -40.43 -3.94
CA VAL A 291 31.62 -41.55 -4.53
C VAL A 291 31.93 -42.55 -3.43
N SER A 292 31.26 -43.69 -3.51
CA SER A 292 31.41 -44.76 -2.53
C SER A 292 32.69 -45.57 -2.73
N GLY A 293 33.30 -45.98 -1.62
CA GLY A 293 34.39 -46.96 -1.63
C GLY A 293 33.88 -48.38 -1.84
N ASN A 294 32.73 -48.69 -1.23
CA ASN A 294 32.04 -49.97 -1.37
C ASN A 294 30.53 -49.76 -1.44
N THR A 295 29.86 -50.65 -2.16
CA THR A 295 28.39 -50.71 -2.26
C THR A 295 27.90 -51.98 -1.59
N TRP A 296 26.90 -51.84 -0.71
CA TRP A 296 26.23 -52.92 -0.01
C TRP A 296 24.78 -53.02 -0.48
N TYR A 297 24.38 -54.17 -0.97
CA TYR A 297 23.06 -54.40 -1.54
C TYR A 297 22.09 -54.97 -0.49
N VAL A 298 20.87 -54.43 -0.43
CA VAL A 298 19.82 -54.85 0.51
C VAL A 298 18.54 -55.19 -0.24
N ASP A 299 17.95 -56.36 0.00
CA ASP A 299 16.75 -56.85 -0.69
C ASP A 299 15.92 -57.73 0.27
N ASP A 300 14.73 -57.28 0.68
CA ASP A 300 13.87 -57.98 1.66
C ASP A 300 13.34 -59.33 1.14
N SER A 301 13.28 -59.48 -0.19
CA SER A 301 12.71 -60.62 -0.90
C SER A 301 13.62 -61.85 -0.84
N VAL A 302 14.89 -61.68 -0.49
CA VAL A 302 15.83 -62.80 -0.34
C VAL A 302 15.43 -63.68 0.84
N SER A 303 15.48 -65.00 0.63
CA SER A 303 15.04 -65.97 1.65
C SER A 303 15.92 -66.02 2.89
N VAL A 304 17.22 -65.78 2.74
CA VAL A 304 18.22 -65.72 3.81
C VAL A 304 19.21 -64.59 3.50
N SER A 305 19.70 -63.92 4.53
CA SER A 305 20.69 -62.85 4.37
C SER A 305 22.01 -63.38 3.80
N GLY A 306 22.54 -62.66 2.81
CA GLY A 306 23.81 -62.94 2.17
C GLY A 306 24.99 -62.20 2.81
N ASN A 307 25.88 -61.66 1.97
CA ASN A 307 27.04 -60.87 2.40
C ASN A 307 27.01 -59.43 1.90
N GLY A 308 25.92 -59.00 1.26
CA GLY A 308 25.71 -57.65 0.73
C GLY A 308 26.57 -57.28 -0.48
N ALA A 309 27.37 -58.17 -1.07
CA ALA A 309 28.32 -57.80 -2.13
C ALA A 309 27.70 -57.59 -3.52
N THR A 310 26.54 -58.20 -3.78
CA THR A 310 25.77 -58.10 -5.03
C THR A 310 24.28 -58.25 -4.73
N TRP A 311 23.39 -57.89 -5.65
CA TRP A 311 21.95 -58.20 -5.53
C TRP A 311 21.67 -59.69 -5.25
N ALA A 312 22.42 -60.62 -5.86
CA ALA A 312 22.23 -62.06 -5.64
C ALA A 312 22.66 -62.55 -4.26
N THR A 313 23.47 -61.75 -3.55
CA THR A 313 23.97 -62.03 -2.21
C THR A 313 23.64 -60.90 -1.24
N ALA A 314 22.55 -60.17 -1.50
CA ALA A 314 22.14 -59.00 -0.73
C ALA A 314 21.92 -59.34 0.75
N PHE A 315 22.12 -58.36 1.62
CA PHE A 315 21.60 -58.44 2.99
C PHE A 315 20.08 -58.43 2.94
N LYS A 316 19.45 -59.14 3.88
CA LYS A 316 17.99 -59.16 3.95
C LYS A 316 17.44 -57.89 4.58
N THR A 317 18.21 -57.27 5.47
CA THR A 317 17.78 -56.10 6.25
C THR A 317 18.78 -54.94 6.09
N ILE A 318 18.29 -53.72 6.23
CA ILE A 318 19.06 -52.48 6.19
C ILE A 318 20.04 -52.44 7.37
N GLY A 319 19.60 -52.81 8.57
CA GLY A 319 20.45 -52.84 9.77
C GLY A 319 21.67 -53.76 9.63
N GLU A 320 21.53 -54.91 8.96
CA GLU A 320 22.67 -55.78 8.65
C GLU A 320 23.69 -55.06 7.75
N ALA A 321 23.23 -54.30 6.75
CA ALA A 321 24.09 -53.54 5.87
C ALA A 321 24.78 -52.37 6.59
N LEU A 322 24.05 -51.58 7.40
CA LEU A 322 24.62 -50.49 8.20
C LEU A 322 25.69 -50.99 9.19
N GLY A 323 25.48 -52.17 9.78
CA GLY A 323 26.45 -52.81 10.67
C GLY A 323 27.77 -53.15 9.97
N ASN A 324 27.72 -53.53 8.69
CA ASN A 324 28.90 -53.93 7.90
C ASN A 324 29.53 -52.78 7.11
N ALA A 325 28.75 -51.76 6.76
CA ALA A 325 29.24 -50.57 6.07
C ALA A 325 30.18 -49.78 7.00
N GLY A 326 31.24 -49.23 6.38
CA GLY A 326 32.11 -48.23 6.99
C GLY A 326 31.87 -46.85 6.37
N ASN A 327 32.67 -45.87 6.78
CA ASN A 327 32.61 -44.51 6.21
C ASN A 327 32.75 -44.52 4.68
N LEU A 328 32.03 -43.63 4.00
CA LEU A 328 31.90 -43.53 2.55
C LEU A 328 31.35 -44.81 1.89
N GLY A 329 30.55 -45.58 2.64
CA GLY A 329 29.81 -46.73 2.11
C GLY A 329 28.48 -46.30 1.48
N LEU A 330 28.12 -46.90 0.34
CA LEU A 330 26.78 -46.82 -0.22
C LEU A 330 25.99 -48.07 0.22
N VAL A 331 24.87 -47.89 0.90
CA VAL A 331 23.88 -48.95 1.16
C VAL A 331 22.73 -48.76 0.17
N TRP A 332 22.66 -49.64 -0.83
CA TRP A 332 21.72 -49.56 -1.93
C TRP A 332 20.58 -50.56 -1.76
N VAL A 333 19.37 -50.03 -1.58
CA VAL A 333 18.21 -50.79 -1.11
C VAL A 333 17.22 -51.03 -2.24
N ALA A 334 16.83 -52.29 -2.47
CA ALA A 334 15.82 -52.66 -3.47
C ALA A 334 14.42 -52.16 -3.07
N ASP A 335 13.50 -52.17 -4.03
CA ASP A 335 12.09 -51.92 -3.76
C ASP A 335 11.54 -53.00 -2.82
N GLY A 336 10.77 -52.60 -1.82
CA GLY A 336 10.30 -53.51 -0.77
C GLY A 336 9.76 -52.77 0.44
N THR A 337 9.33 -53.54 1.44
CA THR A 337 8.86 -53.02 2.74
C THR A 337 9.73 -53.61 3.84
N TYR A 338 10.55 -52.75 4.42
CA TYR A 338 11.55 -53.08 5.43
C TYR A 338 10.99 -52.82 6.82
N ASN A 339 10.65 -53.91 7.51
CA ASN A 339 10.07 -53.85 8.86
C ASN A 339 11.16 -53.77 9.93
N GLU A 340 11.87 -52.65 9.96
CA GLU A 340 12.98 -52.40 10.87
C GLU A 340 12.75 -51.11 11.67
N ALA A 341 13.20 -51.11 12.91
CA ALA A 341 13.07 -49.99 13.84
C ALA A 341 14.45 -49.61 14.40
N ASP A 342 14.58 -48.35 14.82
CA ASP A 342 15.77 -47.75 15.42
C ASP A 342 17.06 -48.06 14.64
N LEU A 343 17.02 -47.86 13.31
CA LEU A 343 18.21 -47.96 12.46
C LEU A 343 19.23 -46.90 12.89
N ASP A 344 20.45 -47.36 13.18
CA ASP A 344 21.55 -46.55 13.72
C ASP A 344 22.78 -46.66 12.81
N PHE A 345 23.34 -45.50 12.48
CA PHE A 345 24.53 -45.36 11.66
C PHE A 345 25.82 -45.46 12.48
N ALA A 346 25.72 -45.38 13.81
CA ALA A 346 26.82 -45.46 14.76
C ALA A 346 27.94 -44.43 14.48
N GLY A 347 27.54 -43.21 14.09
CA GLY A 347 28.44 -42.09 13.79
C GLY A 347 29.22 -42.25 12.49
N LYS A 348 28.81 -43.19 11.62
CA LYS A 348 29.48 -43.46 10.34
C LYS A 348 28.86 -42.65 9.21
N SER A 349 29.73 -42.10 8.37
CA SER A 349 29.39 -41.43 7.11
C SER A 349 28.94 -42.47 6.08
N ILE A 350 27.65 -42.80 6.05
CA ILE A 350 27.07 -43.78 5.11
C ILE A 350 25.98 -43.08 4.31
N HIS A 351 25.94 -43.37 3.00
CA HIS A 351 24.82 -43.02 2.15
C HIS A 351 23.87 -44.20 2.04
N LEU A 352 22.72 -44.10 2.71
CA LEU A 352 21.61 -45.01 2.56
C LEU A 352 20.69 -44.50 1.46
N GLN A 353 20.58 -45.25 0.36
CA GLN A 353 19.86 -44.82 -0.84
C GLN A 353 18.92 -45.93 -1.33
N SER A 354 17.66 -45.58 -1.62
CA SER A 354 16.76 -46.48 -2.31
C SER A 354 17.12 -46.61 -3.80
N LYS A 355 16.71 -47.71 -4.41
CA LYS A 355 17.01 -47.97 -5.82
C LYS A 355 16.19 -47.14 -6.79
N ASN A 356 14.89 -46.97 -6.51
CA ASN A 356 13.94 -46.34 -7.42
C ASN A 356 13.11 -45.23 -6.75
N GLY A 357 13.66 -44.60 -5.71
CA GLY A 357 13.01 -43.49 -5.01
C GLY A 357 11.98 -43.91 -3.97
N SER A 358 11.41 -42.91 -3.29
CA SER A 358 10.58 -43.08 -2.08
C SER A 358 9.29 -43.85 -2.31
N ALA A 359 8.73 -43.82 -3.52
CA ALA A 359 7.45 -44.45 -3.82
C ALA A 359 7.46 -45.99 -3.76
N LEU A 360 8.63 -46.63 -3.87
CA LEU A 360 8.76 -48.09 -3.99
C LEU A 360 9.58 -48.74 -2.87
N CYS A 361 10.28 -47.94 -2.06
CA CYS A 361 11.09 -48.42 -0.95
C CYS A 361 10.57 -47.85 0.37
N ILE A 362 9.95 -48.71 1.17
CA ILE A 362 9.24 -48.34 2.40
C ILE A 362 9.99 -48.87 3.61
N ILE A 363 10.19 -48.03 4.63
CA ILE A 363 10.64 -48.41 5.96
C ILE A 363 9.42 -48.28 6.89
N ASP A 364 8.96 -49.42 7.42
CA ASP A 364 7.73 -49.54 8.21
C ASP A 364 8.04 -50.27 9.53
N PRO A 365 8.39 -49.54 10.61
CA PRO A 365 8.62 -50.14 11.93
C PRO A 365 7.37 -50.81 12.54
N GLN A 366 6.18 -50.66 11.95
CA GLN A 366 4.90 -51.20 12.44
C GLN A 366 4.59 -50.78 13.89
N TYR A 367 4.91 -49.53 14.22
CA TYR A 367 4.82 -48.95 15.56
C TYR A 367 5.69 -49.64 16.62
N ALA A 368 6.67 -50.46 16.23
CA ALA A 368 7.58 -51.12 17.17
C ALA A 368 8.65 -50.19 17.75
N GLY A 369 8.83 -49.01 17.15
CA GLY A 369 9.81 -48.00 17.49
C GLY A 369 9.88 -46.95 16.38
N ARG A 370 10.89 -46.08 16.43
CA ARG A 370 11.18 -45.11 15.37
C ARG A 370 11.80 -45.81 14.16
N ALA A 371 11.90 -45.14 13.03
CA ALA A 371 12.66 -45.68 11.90
C ALA A 371 14.16 -45.48 12.09
N PHE A 372 14.59 -44.27 12.49
CA PHE A 372 15.99 -43.91 12.63
C PHE A 372 16.32 -43.24 13.97
N SER A 373 17.52 -43.51 14.46
CA SER A 373 18.08 -42.89 15.67
C SER A 373 19.51 -42.40 15.39
N PHE A 374 19.71 -41.09 15.40
CA PHE A 374 20.99 -40.41 15.17
C PHE A 374 21.53 -39.85 16.48
N GLN A 375 22.27 -40.68 17.22
CA GLN A 375 22.74 -40.36 18.57
C GLN A 375 24.27 -40.43 18.73
N SER A 376 24.98 -40.68 17.63
CA SER A 376 26.41 -41.00 17.66
C SER A 376 27.27 -39.93 16.96
N GLY A 377 26.73 -38.72 16.80
CA GLY A 377 27.42 -37.59 16.18
C GLY A 377 27.52 -37.70 14.66
N GLU A 378 26.54 -38.34 14.01
CA GLU A 378 26.40 -38.32 12.56
C GLU A 378 26.41 -36.88 12.03
N ALA A 379 27.18 -36.59 10.99
CA ALA A 379 27.21 -35.28 10.36
C ALA A 379 26.40 -35.28 9.05
N ALA A 380 26.36 -34.15 8.34
CA ALA A 380 25.58 -34.00 7.11
C ALA A 380 26.04 -34.95 5.98
N ASP A 381 27.21 -35.56 6.12
CA ASP A 381 27.74 -36.59 5.24
C ASP A 381 27.09 -37.98 5.45
N THR A 382 26.31 -38.14 6.51
CA THR A 382 25.41 -39.27 6.72
C THR A 382 24.07 -38.96 6.05
N ILE A 383 23.70 -39.75 5.04
CA ILE A 383 22.60 -39.42 4.13
C ILE A 383 21.54 -40.52 4.14
N VAL A 384 20.28 -40.13 4.32
CA VAL A 384 19.10 -40.98 4.07
C VAL A 384 18.35 -40.40 2.88
N GLU A 385 18.26 -41.18 1.79
CA GLU A 385 17.72 -40.71 0.51
C GLU A 385 16.69 -41.64 -0.12
N GLY A 386 15.54 -41.06 -0.46
CA GLY A 386 14.60 -41.71 -1.37
C GLY A 386 13.75 -42.80 -0.69
N PHE A 387 13.35 -42.63 0.56
CA PHE A 387 12.51 -43.60 1.26
C PHE A 387 11.13 -43.04 1.60
N THR A 388 10.10 -43.89 1.58
CA THR A 388 8.92 -43.65 2.41
C THR A 388 9.19 -44.22 3.79
N ILE A 389 9.04 -43.41 4.83
CA ILE A 389 9.19 -43.79 6.24
C ILE A 389 7.81 -43.63 6.85
N GLU A 390 7.20 -44.73 7.29
CA GLU A 390 5.83 -44.70 7.80
C GLU A 390 5.59 -45.57 9.01
N TYR A 391 4.55 -45.24 9.79
CA TYR A 391 4.12 -46.00 10.97
C TYR A 391 5.23 -46.20 12.01
N GLY A 392 6.11 -45.21 12.16
CA GLY A 392 7.03 -45.12 13.29
C GLY A 392 6.30 -44.74 14.58
N ASN A 393 6.79 -45.23 15.72
CA ASN A 393 6.33 -44.83 17.05
C ASN A 393 7.52 -44.43 17.93
N GLY A 394 7.63 -43.13 18.21
CA GLY A 394 8.51 -42.61 19.23
C GLY A 394 7.90 -42.87 20.60
N PHE A 395 8.43 -43.84 21.35
CA PHE A 395 8.00 -44.10 22.74
C PHE A 395 8.15 -42.87 23.65
N PHE A 396 9.00 -41.93 23.27
CA PHE A 396 9.12 -40.60 23.84
C PHE A 396 9.10 -39.60 22.67
N ASP A 397 10.22 -39.48 21.94
CA ASP A 397 10.40 -38.42 20.94
C ASP A 397 10.64 -38.96 19.53
N GLY A 398 10.32 -38.13 18.53
CA GLY A 398 10.70 -38.29 17.12
C GLY A 398 10.04 -39.50 16.47
N GLY A 399 8.77 -39.39 16.07
CA GLY A 399 7.98 -40.57 15.66
C GLY A 399 8.62 -41.39 14.54
N ALA A 400 9.31 -40.74 13.61
CA ALA A 400 10.07 -41.38 12.55
C ALA A 400 11.59 -41.28 12.77
N LEU A 401 12.07 -40.06 13.05
CA LEU A 401 13.49 -39.74 13.21
C LEU A 401 13.73 -39.04 14.54
N TYR A 402 14.69 -39.55 15.32
CA TYR A 402 15.20 -38.88 16.51
C TYR A 402 16.67 -38.54 16.36
N MET A 403 17.04 -37.29 16.65
CA MET A 403 18.39 -36.75 16.51
C MET A 403 18.83 -36.09 17.81
N ASP A 404 19.92 -36.60 18.38
CA ASP A 404 20.55 -36.08 19.60
C ASP A 404 22.05 -36.02 19.32
N THR A 405 22.58 -34.82 19.15
CA THR A 405 23.92 -34.51 18.60
C THR A 405 24.18 -34.91 17.14
N GLY A 406 23.23 -35.59 16.48
CA GLY A 406 23.31 -35.99 15.08
C GLY A 406 22.73 -34.94 14.13
N SER A 407 23.42 -34.68 13.01
CA SER A 407 23.04 -33.69 11.99
C SER A 407 23.03 -34.30 10.58
N PRO A 408 22.28 -35.39 10.33
CA PRO A 408 22.28 -36.07 9.03
C PRO A 408 21.61 -35.22 7.94
N THR A 409 21.85 -35.59 6.69
CA THR A 409 21.07 -35.11 5.54
C THR A 409 19.93 -36.09 5.26
N ILE A 410 18.70 -35.59 5.28
CA ILE A 410 17.49 -36.33 4.90
C ILE A 410 16.98 -35.72 3.61
N ARG A 411 16.92 -36.50 2.52
CA ARG A 411 16.50 -35.95 1.22
C ARG A 411 15.62 -36.85 0.37
N SER A 412 14.72 -36.25 -0.40
CA SER A 412 13.81 -36.96 -1.30
C SER A 412 12.97 -38.04 -0.60
N CYS A 413 12.66 -37.82 0.68
CA CYS A 413 11.94 -38.78 1.52
C CYS A 413 10.49 -38.36 1.75
N ILE A 414 9.61 -39.34 1.96
CA ILE A 414 8.24 -39.13 2.42
C ILE A 414 8.16 -39.67 3.84
N ILE A 415 7.83 -38.84 4.82
CA ILE A 415 7.70 -39.25 6.23
C ILE A 415 6.24 -39.07 6.65
N ARG A 416 5.54 -40.16 6.97
CA ARG A 416 4.10 -40.09 7.21
C ARG A 416 3.54 -41.07 8.21
N HIS A 417 2.39 -40.72 8.78
CA HIS A 417 1.65 -41.60 9.70
C HIS A 417 2.49 -42.10 10.89
N CYS A 418 3.45 -41.28 11.32
CA CYS A 418 4.28 -41.55 12.48
C CYS A 418 3.70 -40.84 13.71
N ASP A 419 3.89 -41.47 14.87
CA ASP A 419 3.37 -40.99 16.15
C ASP A 419 4.53 -40.80 17.15
N ALA A 420 4.54 -39.68 17.87
CA ALA A 420 5.42 -39.43 19.01
C ALA A 420 4.61 -39.23 20.30
N ALA A 421 5.06 -39.86 21.39
CA ALA A 421 4.41 -39.75 22.69
C ALA A 421 4.63 -38.39 23.37
N ASP A 422 5.72 -37.70 23.05
CA ASP A 422 6.08 -36.38 23.57
C ASP A 422 6.27 -35.41 22.38
N TRP A 423 7.47 -35.35 21.78
CA TRP A 423 7.83 -34.31 20.79
C TRP A 423 8.11 -34.83 19.38
N GLY A 424 7.77 -34.03 18.36
CA GLY A 424 8.21 -34.25 16.97
C GLY A 424 7.57 -35.46 16.32
N GLY A 425 6.33 -35.33 15.83
CA GLY A 425 5.56 -36.45 15.31
C GLY A 425 6.26 -37.18 14.14
N ALA A 426 7.01 -36.44 13.32
CA ALA A 426 7.94 -37.03 12.35
C ALA A 426 9.38 -36.95 12.83
N ILE A 427 9.87 -35.74 13.08
CA ILE A 427 11.29 -35.45 13.33
C ILE A 427 11.42 -34.73 14.66
N CYS A 428 12.29 -35.22 15.53
CA CYS A 428 12.73 -34.51 16.73
C CYS A 428 14.24 -34.35 16.69
N ALA A 429 14.72 -33.09 16.76
CA ALA A 429 16.13 -32.76 16.82
C ALA A 429 16.44 -31.90 18.05
N VAL A 430 17.39 -32.37 18.85
CA VAL A 430 17.77 -31.73 20.10
C VAL A 430 19.29 -31.59 20.22
N THR A 431 19.75 -30.93 21.28
CA THR A 431 21.17 -30.94 21.74
C THR A 431 22.18 -30.46 20.69
N GLY A 432 21.82 -29.44 19.90
CA GLY A 432 22.71 -28.87 18.88
C GLY A 432 22.75 -29.64 17.57
N SER A 433 21.79 -30.53 17.34
CA SER A 433 21.57 -31.21 16.06
C SER A 433 21.11 -30.22 14.99
N ASN A 434 21.77 -30.18 13.83
CA ASN A 434 21.48 -29.24 12.73
C ASN A 434 21.24 -30.03 11.43
N PRO A 435 20.15 -30.80 11.33
CA PRO A 435 19.89 -31.62 10.16
C PRO A 435 19.59 -30.78 8.92
N LEU A 436 19.96 -31.33 7.76
CA LEU A 436 19.61 -30.79 6.45
C LEU A 436 18.47 -31.60 5.86
N ILE A 437 17.32 -30.97 5.63
CA ILE A 437 16.09 -31.61 5.15
C ILE A 437 15.75 -31.01 3.79
N ILE A 438 15.82 -31.83 2.72
CA ILE A 438 15.68 -31.35 1.33
C ILE A 438 14.69 -32.21 0.54
N ASP A 439 13.84 -31.61 -0.29
CA ASP A 439 12.93 -32.33 -1.19
C ASP A 439 12.05 -33.37 -0.46
N CYS A 440 11.70 -33.11 0.80
CA CYS A 440 10.98 -34.06 1.64
C CYS A 440 9.50 -33.68 1.77
N THR A 441 8.65 -34.70 1.86
CA THR A 441 7.25 -34.54 2.27
C THR A 441 7.07 -35.10 3.67
N ILE A 442 6.67 -34.27 4.62
CA ILE A 442 6.38 -34.65 6.01
C ILE A 442 4.88 -34.50 6.21
N GLU A 443 4.15 -35.62 6.17
CA GLU A 443 2.69 -35.59 6.13
C GLU A 443 1.96 -36.50 7.13
N ASN A 444 0.82 -36.04 7.68
CA ASN A 444 -0.05 -36.84 8.54
C ASN A 444 0.67 -37.48 9.74
N ASN A 445 1.61 -36.75 10.36
CA ASN A 445 2.29 -37.19 11.58
C ASN A 445 1.64 -36.56 12.82
N THR A 446 1.76 -37.23 13.96
CA THR A 446 1.11 -36.80 15.21
C THR A 446 2.11 -36.75 16.36
N ALA A 447 2.17 -35.62 17.07
CA ALA A 447 2.82 -35.52 18.37
C ALA A 447 1.76 -35.37 19.47
N ALA A 448 1.98 -36.00 20.62
CA ALA A 448 1.05 -35.82 21.74
C ALA A 448 1.27 -34.49 22.48
N MET A 449 2.48 -33.91 22.44
CA MET A 449 2.80 -32.62 23.06
C MET A 449 3.10 -31.53 22.03
N GLU A 450 4.33 -31.35 21.57
CA GLU A 450 4.74 -30.26 20.66
C GLU A 450 5.33 -30.75 19.33
N GLY A 451 5.17 -29.95 18.27
CA GLY A 451 5.81 -30.21 16.97
C GLY A 451 5.20 -31.40 16.23
N GLY A 452 3.96 -31.25 15.74
CA GLY A 452 3.24 -32.33 15.06
C GLY A 452 4.04 -32.93 13.89
N GLY A 453 4.74 -32.09 13.12
CA GLY A 453 5.69 -32.52 12.10
C GLY A 453 7.12 -32.56 12.64
N ILE A 454 7.68 -31.38 12.89
CA ILE A 454 9.09 -31.19 13.27
C ILE A 454 9.16 -30.49 14.62
N TYR A 455 10.03 -31.00 15.51
CA TYR A 455 10.37 -30.38 16.78
C TYR A 455 11.87 -30.09 16.84
N LEU A 456 12.23 -28.86 17.21
CA LEU A 456 13.60 -28.38 17.37
C LEU A 456 13.82 -27.76 18.75
N SER A 457 14.83 -28.24 19.49
CA SER A 457 15.25 -27.65 20.77
C SER A 457 16.76 -27.47 20.85
N GLY A 458 17.21 -26.21 20.90
CA GLY A 458 18.63 -25.88 20.82
C GLY A 458 19.29 -26.34 19.51
N SER A 459 18.52 -26.40 18.42
CA SER A 459 18.83 -27.15 17.20
C SER A 459 18.37 -26.43 15.94
N ASN A 460 19.24 -26.33 14.92
CA ASN A 460 18.99 -25.46 13.76
C ASN A 460 18.86 -26.31 12.49
N ALA A 461 17.64 -26.73 12.16
CA ALA A 461 17.39 -27.43 10.90
C ALA A 461 17.38 -26.45 9.72
N SER A 462 17.94 -26.89 8.58
CA SER A 462 17.72 -26.25 7.29
C SER A 462 16.72 -27.06 6.47
N ILE A 463 15.56 -26.47 6.20
CA ILE A 463 14.42 -27.09 5.52
C ILE A 463 14.27 -26.42 4.15
N ILE A 464 14.49 -27.17 3.07
CA ILE A 464 14.58 -26.62 1.72
C ILE A 464 13.72 -27.44 0.76
N ASN A 465 12.88 -26.78 -0.04
CA ASN A 465 12.01 -27.43 -1.02
C ASN A 465 11.18 -28.59 -0.43
N CYS A 466 10.64 -28.39 0.77
CA CYS A 466 9.89 -29.40 1.50
C CYS A 466 8.40 -29.09 1.53
N THR A 467 7.59 -30.12 1.72
CA THR A 467 6.16 -29.98 2.02
C THR A 467 5.88 -30.54 3.40
N ILE A 468 5.47 -29.71 4.35
CA ILE A 468 5.10 -30.08 5.71
C ILE A 468 3.60 -29.93 5.83
N THR A 469 2.85 -31.04 5.81
CA THR A 469 1.39 -30.96 5.68
C THR A 469 0.57 -31.91 6.53
N LYS A 470 -0.59 -31.46 7.01
CA LYS A 470 -1.54 -32.30 7.77
C LYS A 470 -0.94 -32.93 9.03
N ASN A 471 0.10 -32.32 9.57
CA ASN A 471 0.66 -32.78 10.83
C ASN A 471 -0.16 -32.20 11.99
N VAL A 472 -0.22 -32.95 13.08
CA VAL A 472 -1.09 -32.64 14.21
C VAL A 472 -0.30 -32.66 15.51
N SER A 473 -0.40 -31.59 16.28
CA SER A 473 -0.01 -31.57 17.69
C SER A 473 -1.27 -31.64 18.56
N LEU A 474 -1.37 -32.67 19.41
CA LEU A 474 -2.59 -32.94 20.18
C LEU A 474 -2.71 -32.16 21.50
N GLY A 475 -1.58 -31.76 22.10
CA GLY A 475 -1.55 -31.34 23.50
C GLY A 475 -0.87 -30.01 23.81
N ALA A 476 -0.09 -29.47 22.87
CA ALA A 476 0.62 -28.20 23.00
C ALA A 476 0.94 -27.66 21.59
N ASP A 477 1.99 -26.85 21.43
CA ASP A 477 2.14 -25.93 20.30
C ASP A 477 2.82 -26.52 19.05
N GLY A 478 2.71 -25.81 17.92
CA GLY A 478 3.42 -26.09 16.67
C GLY A 478 2.87 -27.30 15.92
N GLY A 479 1.81 -27.12 15.13
CA GLY A 479 1.22 -28.21 14.34
C GLY A 479 2.18 -28.75 13.26
N GLY A 480 2.79 -27.85 12.49
CA GLY A 480 3.80 -28.19 11.49
C GLY A 480 5.21 -28.23 12.08
N ILE A 481 5.71 -27.08 12.53
CA ILE A 481 7.05 -26.88 13.08
C ILE A 481 6.95 -26.25 14.46
N TYR A 482 7.67 -26.80 15.44
CA TYR A 482 7.92 -26.20 16.73
C TYR A 482 9.41 -25.91 16.90
N CYS A 483 9.75 -24.69 17.32
CA CYS A 483 11.13 -24.27 17.55
C CYS A 483 11.33 -23.61 18.93
N THR A 484 12.30 -24.10 19.71
CA THR A 484 12.71 -23.49 20.99
C THR A 484 14.22 -23.36 21.12
N ASP A 485 14.72 -22.21 21.60
CA ASP A 485 16.15 -21.89 21.66
C ASP A 485 16.89 -22.19 20.32
N SER A 486 16.20 -21.99 19.19
CA SER A 486 16.62 -22.50 17.88
C SER A 486 16.60 -21.42 16.80
N PHE A 487 17.37 -21.66 15.74
CA PHE A 487 17.57 -20.77 14.60
C PHE A 487 17.32 -21.46 13.24
N PRO A 488 16.15 -22.09 13.01
CA PRO A 488 15.90 -22.82 11.78
C PRO A 488 15.71 -21.91 10.57
N THR A 489 16.00 -22.46 9.39
CA THR A 489 15.71 -21.83 8.09
C THR A 489 14.72 -22.67 7.29
N VAL A 490 13.72 -22.02 6.72
CA VAL A 490 12.72 -22.62 5.83
C VAL A 490 12.71 -21.88 4.50
N LEU A 491 13.12 -22.56 3.43
CA LEU A 491 13.31 -21.97 2.11
C LEU A 491 12.55 -22.77 1.05
N ASP A 492 11.89 -22.06 0.14
CA ASP A 492 11.20 -22.63 -1.04
C ASP A 492 10.24 -23.77 -0.66
N SER A 493 9.59 -23.67 0.51
CA SER A 493 8.86 -24.79 1.13
C SER A 493 7.39 -24.45 1.41
N ASP A 494 6.58 -25.49 1.48
CA ASP A 494 5.14 -25.39 1.72
C ASP A 494 4.78 -25.95 3.10
N ILE A 495 4.15 -25.14 3.95
CA ILE A 495 3.62 -25.53 5.27
C ILE A 495 2.09 -25.47 5.20
N LEU A 496 1.44 -26.62 5.06
CA LEU A 496 0.06 -26.68 4.61
C LEU A 496 -0.85 -27.51 5.53
N HIS A 497 -2.04 -27.05 5.86
CA HIS A 497 -3.07 -27.88 6.52
C HIS A 497 -2.65 -28.49 7.87
N ASN A 498 -1.67 -27.90 8.57
CA ASN A 498 -1.26 -28.41 9.87
C ASN A 498 -2.20 -27.90 10.96
N VAL A 499 -2.40 -28.71 12.01
CA VAL A 499 -3.42 -28.45 13.04
C VAL A 499 -2.83 -28.57 14.43
N VAL A 500 -3.20 -27.65 15.31
CA VAL A 500 -2.81 -27.67 16.72
C VAL A 500 -3.98 -27.25 17.63
N TYR A 501 -4.07 -27.86 18.81
CA TYR A 501 -5.07 -27.53 19.84
C TYR A 501 -4.56 -26.49 20.86
N ALA A 502 -3.57 -25.70 20.47
CA ALA A 502 -2.92 -24.63 21.22
C ALA A 502 -2.41 -23.59 20.20
N ASP A 503 -1.12 -23.23 20.20
CA ASP A 503 -0.57 -22.13 19.40
C ASP A 503 0.22 -22.57 18.17
N GLY A 504 0.21 -21.76 17.11
CA GLY A 504 1.07 -21.91 15.94
C GLY A 504 0.71 -23.11 15.06
N GLY A 505 -0.39 -22.99 14.30
CA GLY A 505 -0.88 -24.10 13.46
C GLY A 505 0.16 -24.59 12.46
N GLY A 506 0.77 -23.66 11.72
CA GLY A 506 1.90 -23.96 10.83
C GLY A 506 3.21 -24.00 11.61
N VAL A 507 3.55 -22.90 12.28
CA VAL A 507 4.82 -22.68 12.98
C VAL A 507 4.57 -22.08 14.35
N TYR A 508 5.23 -22.63 15.37
CA TYR A 508 5.36 -22.01 16.68
C TYR A 508 6.84 -21.83 17.03
N CYS A 509 7.20 -20.64 17.51
CA CYS A 509 8.55 -20.36 17.99
C CYS A 509 8.56 -19.66 19.34
N THR A 510 9.42 -20.17 20.24
CA THR A 510 9.64 -19.61 21.58
C THR A 510 11.14 -19.46 21.88
N PHE A 511 11.58 -18.30 22.37
CA PHE A 511 13.00 -17.97 22.57
C PHE A 511 13.88 -18.27 21.35
N SER A 512 13.35 -18.06 20.14
CA SER A 512 13.95 -18.52 18.89
C SER A 512 13.93 -17.44 17.83
N GLU A 513 14.65 -17.67 16.74
CA GLU A 513 14.63 -16.83 15.53
C GLU A 513 14.46 -17.72 14.31
N ILE A 514 13.44 -17.45 13.49
CA ILE A 514 13.19 -18.25 12.28
C ILE A 514 13.27 -17.38 11.03
N THR A 515 13.92 -17.90 9.99
CA THR A 515 13.89 -17.29 8.65
C THR A 515 12.99 -18.13 7.75
N ILE A 516 12.01 -17.49 7.12
CA ILE A 516 11.09 -18.11 6.17
C ILE A 516 11.14 -17.31 4.86
N SER A 517 11.52 -17.95 3.76
CA SER A 517 11.65 -17.26 2.47
C SER A 517 11.10 -18.09 1.31
N ASN A 518 10.39 -17.43 0.39
CA ASN A 518 9.77 -18.07 -0.78
C ASN A 518 8.83 -19.23 -0.42
N CYS A 519 8.12 -19.11 0.70
CA CYS A 519 7.31 -20.20 1.24
C CYS A 519 5.82 -19.92 1.12
N THR A 520 5.03 -20.99 1.07
CA THR A 520 3.58 -20.94 1.22
C THR A 520 3.18 -21.48 2.58
N LEU A 521 2.46 -20.68 3.37
CA LEU A 521 1.81 -21.11 4.61
C LEU A 521 0.30 -21.05 4.39
N ASP A 522 -0.32 -22.20 4.11
CA ASP A 522 -1.72 -22.26 3.69
C ASP A 522 -2.57 -23.23 4.52
N ASN A 523 -3.80 -22.82 4.86
CA ASN A 523 -4.80 -23.64 5.52
C ASN A 523 -4.34 -24.24 6.88
N ASN A 524 -3.39 -23.62 7.59
CA ASN A 524 -3.01 -24.07 8.92
C ASN A 524 -4.01 -23.57 9.97
N THR A 525 -4.23 -24.36 11.02
CA THR A 525 -5.24 -24.07 12.04
C THR A 525 -4.66 -24.20 13.44
N SER A 526 -4.84 -23.16 14.25
CA SER A 526 -4.61 -23.19 15.69
C SER A 526 -5.92 -22.99 16.46
N GLU A 527 -5.99 -23.53 17.67
CA GLU A 527 -7.10 -23.22 18.57
C GLU A 527 -6.89 -21.86 19.24
N ASP A 528 -5.69 -21.58 19.76
CA ASP A 528 -5.46 -20.43 20.63
C ASP A 528 -4.86 -19.22 19.91
N TYR A 529 -3.59 -19.23 19.48
CA TYR A 529 -2.97 -18.09 18.77
C TYR A 529 -2.27 -18.50 17.47
N GLY A 530 -2.22 -17.61 16.48
CA GLY A 530 -1.36 -17.74 15.29
C GLY A 530 -1.69 -18.96 14.41
N GLY A 531 -2.71 -18.86 13.57
CA GLY A 531 -3.12 -19.98 12.70
C GLY A 531 -1.98 -20.44 11.77
N GLY A 532 -1.30 -19.48 11.14
CA GLY A 532 -0.09 -19.73 10.35
C GLY A 532 1.17 -19.79 11.21
N ILE A 533 1.50 -18.68 11.86
CA ILE A 533 2.71 -18.49 12.67
C ILE A 533 2.36 -17.89 14.02
N CYS A 534 2.94 -18.41 15.10
CA CYS A 534 2.90 -17.79 16.43
C CYS A 534 4.31 -17.60 16.98
N LEU A 535 4.60 -16.38 17.47
CA LEU A 535 5.88 -16.00 18.08
C LEU A 535 5.69 -15.59 19.54
N ASP A 536 6.41 -16.25 20.44
CA ASP A 536 6.53 -15.89 21.85
C ASP A 536 7.99 -15.61 22.20
N SER A 537 8.29 -14.39 22.65
CA SER A 537 9.65 -13.96 22.99
C SER A 537 10.68 -14.30 21.88
N SER A 538 10.27 -14.17 20.62
CA SER A 538 10.95 -14.71 19.45
C SER A 538 11.03 -13.73 18.28
N PHE A 539 11.81 -14.08 17.27
CA PHE A 539 12.05 -13.28 16.08
C PHE A 539 11.63 -14.06 14.83
N ALA A 540 11.05 -13.39 13.84
CA ALA A 540 10.84 -13.97 12.53
C ALA A 540 11.21 -12.97 11.43
N ASP A 541 11.94 -13.47 10.44
CA ASP A 541 12.19 -12.78 9.18
C ASP A 541 11.48 -13.53 8.06
N ILE A 542 10.47 -12.89 7.46
CA ILE A 542 9.55 -13.48 6.50
C ILE A 542 9.61 -12.67 5.22
N THR A 543 10.10 -13.29 4.14
CA THR A 543 10.30 -12.59 2.86
C THR A 543 9.72 -13.37 1.69
N ASN A 544 9.03 -12.67 0.78
CA ASN A 544 8.46 -13.27 -0.43
C ASN A 544 7.60 -14.51 -0.15
N CYS A 545 6.78 -14.44 0.89
CA CYS A 545 5.94 -15.55 1.33
C CYS A 545 4.46 -15.29 1.02
N THR A 546 3.70 -16.37 0.86
CA THR A 546 2.23 -16.34 0.81
C THR A 546 1.68 -16.97 2.08
N ILE A 547 1.02 -16.20 2.93
CA ILE A 547 0.41 -16.64 4.18
C ILE A 547 -1.10 -16.51 4.02
N THR A 548 -1.76 -17.63 3.71
CA THR A 548 -3.17 -17.59 3.28
C THR A 548 -4.08 -18.65 3.91
N ASN A 549 -5.37 -18.34 4.04
CA ASN A 549 -6.40 -19.25 4.56
C ASN A 549 -6.08 -19.87 5.94
N ASN A 550 -5.19 -19.26 6.72
CA ASN A 550 -4.88 -19.76 8.05
C ASN A 550 -5.94 -19.29 9.04
N SER A 551 -6.20 -20.10 10.06
CA SER A 551 -7.30 -19.88 10.99
C SER A 551 -6.87 -20.03 12.44
N CYS A 552 -7.21 -19.03 13.25
CA CYS A 552 -7.16 -19.08 14.71
C CYS A 552 -8.60 -19.14 15.25
N LEU A 553 -8.92 -20.17 16.05
CA LEU A 553 -10.32 -20.49 16.40
C LEU A 553 -10.85 -19.80 17.66
N PHE A 554 -9.99 -19.32 18.57
CA PHE A 554 -10.44 -18.69 19.82
C PHE A 554 -9.85 -17.30 20.11
N TRP A 555 -8.63 -17.00 19.65
CA TRP A 555 -8.00 -15.70 19.92
C TRP A 555 -7.47 -15.03 18.65
N ASP A 556 -6.23 -14.57 18.70
CA ASP A 556 -5.70 -13.56 17.79
C ASP A 556 -4.77 -14.16 16.72
N GLY A 557 -4.63 -13.44 15.60
CA GLY A 557 -3.62 -13.71 14.57
C GLY A 557 -3.99 -14.92 13.70
N GLY A 558 -4.87 -14.73 12.72
CA GLY A 558 -5.22 -15.80 11.79
C GLY A 558 -4.02 -16.25 10.97
N GLY A 559 -3.30 -15.29 10.37
CA GLY A 559 -2.04 -15.53 9.68
C GLY A 559 -0.87 -15.59 10.65
N ILE A 560 -0.57 -14.46 11.30
CA ILE A 560 0.58 -14.30 12.20
C ILE A 560 0.12 -13.75 13.55
N HIS A 561 0.64 -14.29 14.64
CA HIS A 561 0.52 -13.73 15.98
C HIS A 561 1.91 -13.49 16.61
N THR A 562 2.10 -12.33 17.26
CA THR A 562 3.30 -12.02 18.05
C THR A 562 2.96 -11.56 19.46
N GLN A 563 3.71 -12.04 20.46
CA GLN A 563 3.57 -11.63 21.85
C GLN A 563 4.88 -11.56 22.62
N ALA A 564 4.82 -11.01 23.84
CA ALA A 564 5.91 -11.01 24.82
C ALA A 564 7.24 -10.40 24.31
N GLY A 565 7.16 -9.28 23.60
CA GLY A 565 8.35 -8.62 23.06
C GLY A 565 8.94 -9.25 21.80
N SER A 566 8.16 -10.08 21.11
CA SER A 566 8.57 -10.68 19.84
C SER A 566 8.76 -9.64 18.73
N ASN A 567 9.56 -9.98 17.73
CA ASN A 567 9.76 -9.16 16.53
C ASN A 567 9.38 -9.94 15.28
N ALA A 568 8.54 -9.37 14.43
CA ALA A 568 8.27 -9.91 13.10
C ALA A 568 8.59 -8.86 12.03
N SER A 569 9.47 -9.23 11.11
CA SER A 569 9.74 -8.50 9.87
C SER A 569 9.11 -9.27 8.72
N ILE A 570 8.18 -8.62 8.01
CA ILE A 570 7.46 -9.22 6.88
C ILE A 570 7.65 -8.31 5.67
N THR A 571 8.32 -8.82 4.64
CA THR A 571 8.64 -8.06 3.43
C THR A 571 8.23 -8.79 2.17
N ASP A 572 7.81 -8.04 1.15
CA ASP A 572 7.51 -8.57 -0.20
C ASP A 572 6.50 -9.72 -0.20
N SER A 573 5.57 -9.75 0.77
CA SER A 573 4.74 -10.92 1.06
C SER A 573 3.24 -10.65 0.90
N ASP A 574 2.47 -11.71 0.66
CA ASP A 574 1.00 -11.67 0.64
C ASP A 574 0.43 -12.36 1.90
N VAL A 575 -0.36 -11.62 2.66
CA VAL A 575 -1.09 -12.09 3.84
C VAL A 575 -2.58 -11.99 3.52
N SER A 576 -3.18 -13.08 3.07
CA SER A 576 -4.52 -13.05 2.50
C SER A 576 -5.49 -14.10 3.04
N TYR A 577 -6.79 -13.80 3.07
CA TYR A 577 -7.84 -14.77 3.44
C TYR A 577 -7.70 -15.43 4.82
N ASN A 578 -6.92 -14.85 5.73
CA ASN A 578 -6.72 -15.41 7.06
C ASN A 578 -7.87 -15.02 8.00
N TYR A 579 -8.13 -15.87 8.99
CA TYR A 579 -9.26 -15.74 9.90
C TYR A 579 -8.83 -15.81 11.37
N ALA A 580 -9.29 -14.87 12.18
CA ALA A 580 -9.16 -14.89 13.64
C ALA A 580 -10.53 -14.74 14.31
N ASP A 581 -10.78 -15.51 15.37
CA ASP A 581 -12.01 -15.37 16.18
C ASP A 581 -12.00 -14.11 17.06
N PHE A 582 -10.82 -13.57 17.38
CA PHE A 582 -10.69 -12.33 18.14
C PHE A 582 -10.10 -11.23 17.24
N ASN A 583 -8.80 -10.91 17.31
CA ASN A 583 -8.21 -9.80 16.53
C ASN A 583 -7.16 -10.24 15.52
N GLY A 584 -6.87 -9.36 14.56
CA GLY A 584 -5.74 -9.54 13.65
C GLY A 584 -5.97 -10.70 12.70
N GLY A 585 -6.99 -10.58 11.84
CA GLY A 585 -7.33 -11.64 10.89
C GLY A 585 -6.10 -12.04 10.07
N GLY A 586 -5.38 -11.05 9.54
CA GLY A 586 -4.06 -11.23 8.92
C GLY A 586 -2.97 -11.36 9.98
N ILE A 587 -2.69 -10.26 10.68
CA ILE A 587 -1.58 -10.18 11.66
C ILE A 587 -2.10 -9.58 12.97
N SER A 588 -1.73 -10.20 14.09
CA SER A 588 -1.88 -9.62 15.42
C SER A 588 -0.52 -9.48 16.09
N ALA A 589 -0.27 -8.31 16.68
CA ALA A 589 0.92 -8.07 17.49
C ALA A 589 0.56 -7.43 18.84
N ALA A 590 1.10 -8.00 19.92
CA ALA A 590 0.74 -7.62 21.28
C ALA A 590 1.96 -7.46 22.20
N MET A 591 1.78 -6.68 23.27
CA MET A 591 2.63 -6.66 24.47
C MET A 591 4.14 -6.53 24.20
N GLY A 592 4.58 -5.31 23.93
CA GLY A 592 6.00 -4.97 23.78
C GLY A 592 6.64 -5.45 22.48
N SER A 593 5.86 -6.07 21.59
CA SER A 593 6.32 -6.56 20.30
C SER A 593 6.70 -5.44 19.33
N TYR A 594 7.53 -5.79 18.35
CA TYR A 594 7.92 -4.97 17.21
C TYR A 594 7.36 -5.63 15.95
N LEU A 595 6.68 -4.85 15.12
CA LEU A 595 6.17 -5.33 13.83
C LEU A 595 6.62 -4.39 12.73
N HIS A 596 7.35 -4.92 11.76
CA HIS A 596 7.72 -4.23 10.54
C HIS A 596 7.09 -4.95 9.34
N VAL A 597 6.28 -4.23 8.58
CA VAL A 597 5.62 -4.74 7.37
C VAL A 597 5.93 -3.81 6.21
N SER A 598 6.57 -4.32 5.16
CA SER A 598 6.93 -3.50 4.00
C SER A 598 6.70 -4.18 2.66
N ASN A 599 6.22 -3.42 1.67
CA ASN A 599 5.91 -3.93 0.33
C ASN A 599 5.00 -5.19 0.35
N CYS A 600 3.98 -5.17 1.20
CA CYS A 600 3.11 -6.33 1.42
C CYS A 600 1.66 -6.07 0.98
N SER A 601 0.97 -7.15 0.64
CA SER A 601 -0.48 -7.20 0.42
C SER A 601 -1.15 -7.84 1.64
N ILE A 602 -2.06 -7.12 2.30
CA ILE A 602 -2.87 -7.62 3.42
C ILE A 602 -4.33 -7.56 2.98
N THR A 603 -4.87 -8.68 2.54
CA THR A 603 -6.16 -8.67 1.83
C THR A 603 -7.14 -9.75 2.24
N PHE A 604 -8.43 -9.44 2.20
CA PHE A 604 -9.51 -10.40 2.50
C PHE A 604 -9.40 -11.09 3.87
N CYS A 605 -8.64 -10.52 4.80
CA CYS A 605 -8.49 -11.08 6.13
C CYS A 605 -9.69 -10.69 7.01
N THR A 606 -10.10 -11.60 7.89
CA THR A 606 -11.29 -11.43 8.73
C THR A 606 -10.94 -11.66 10.19
N ALA A 607 -11.29 -10.70 11.04
CA ALA A 607 -11.30 -10.83 12.49
C ALA A 607 -12.74 -10.69 12.98
N LEU A 608 -13.25 -11.58 13.84
CA LEU A 608 -14.59 -11.37 14.39
C LEU A 608 -14.66 -10.23 15.41
N TRP A 609 -13.54 -9.75 15.95
CA TRP A 609 -13.47 -8.53 16.77
C TRP A 609 -12.79 -7.41 16.00
N GLY A 610 -11.52 -7.10 16.24
CA GLY A 610 -10.83 -5.92 15.71
C GLY A 610 -9.64 -6.22 14.80
N GLY A 611 -9.25 -5.26 13.97
CA GLY A 611 -8.06 -5.37 13.12
C GLY A 611 -8.18 -6.49 12.09
N GLY A 612 -9.13 -6.38 11.16
CA GLY A 612 -9.34 -7.42 10.14
C GLY A 612 -8.05 -7.75 9.37
N GLY A 613 -7.33 -6.72 8.94
CA GLY A 613 -5.98 -6.85 8.39
C GLY A 613 -4.94 -7.00 9.50
N ILE A 614 -4.66 -5.90 10.22
CA ILE A 614 -3.68 -5.85 11.31
C ILE A 614 -4.32 -5.34 12.61
N SER A 615 -4.02 -6.01 13.73
CA SER A 615 -4.27 -5.50 15.08
C SER A 615 -2.96 -5.32 15.87
N GLY A 616 -2.80 -4.18 16.52
CA GLY A 616 -1.69 -3.87 17.41
C GLY A 616 -2.17 -3.41 18.79
N TRP A 617 -1.63 -3.99 19.87
CA TRP A 617 -1.95 -3.58 21.24
C TRP A 617 -0.70 -3.50 22.13
N LEU A 618 -0.47 -2.33 22.74
CA LEU A 618 0.67 -2.06 23.62
C LEU A 618 2.03 -2.41 22.97
N MET A 619 2.21 -2.01 21.71
CA MET A 619 3.43 -2.28 20.95
C MET A 619 4.46 -1.16 21.11
N GLU A 620 5.73 -1.56 21.11
CA GLU A 620 6.85 -0.60 21.16
C GLU A 620 7.11 0.03 19.79
N ASP A 621 6.81 -0.68 18.69
CA ASP A 621 6.92 -0.17 17.33
C ASP A 621 6.01 -0.92 16.35
N LEU A 622 5.24 -0.16 15.57
CA LEU A 622 4.42 -0.63 14.45
C LEU A 622 4.81 0.18 13.21
N SER A 623 5.63 -0.40 12.36
CA SER A 623 6.09 0.20 11.12
C SER A 623 5.43 -0.48 9.92
N ILE A 624 4.72 0.29 9.11
CA ILE A 624 4.02 -0.20 7.91
C ILE A 624 4.36 0.72 6.75
N THR A 625 4.99 0.21 5.70
CA THR A 625 5.41 1.00 4.54
C THR A 625 5.07 0.32 3.22
N ASP A 626 4.62 1.07 2.22
CA ASP A 626 4.39 0.56 0.86
C ASP A 626 3.42 -0.65 0.82
N CYS A 627 2.40 -0.65 1.70
CA CYS A 627 1.49 -1.79 1.86
C CYS A 627 0.07 -1.51 1.33
N GLU A 628 -0.57 -2.58 0.85
CA GLU A 628 -1.98 -2.58 0.42
C GLU A 628 -2.85 -3.29 1.46
N PHE A 629 -3.92 -2.63 1.91
CA PHE A 629 -4.94 -3.17 2.81
C PHE A 629 -6.28 -3.17 2.07
N ASP A 630 -6.70 -4.31 1.54
CA ASP A 630 -7.92 -4.40 0.72
C ASP A 630 -8.91 -5.46 1.20
N ASN A 631 -10.19 -5.10 1.26
CA ASN A 631 -11.29 -6.01 1.60
C ASN A 631 -11.15 -6.72 2.96
N ASN A 632 -10.48 -6.11 3.94
CA ASN A 632 -10.38 -6.68 5.28
C ASN A 632 -11.60 -6.35 6.13
N VAL A 633 -11.98 -7.27 7.01
CA VAL A 633 -13.23 -7.24 7.76
C VAL A 633 -12.99 -7.40 9.26
N ALA A 634 -13.53 -6.46 10.04
CA ALA A 634 -13.63 -6.58 11.50
C ALA A 634 -15.12 -6.67 11.92
N GLY A 635 -15.49 -7.74 12.62
CA GLY A 635 -16.88 -8.13 12.83
C GLY A 635 -17.58 -7.44 14.01
N ASN A 636 -16.93 -7.35 15.17
CA ASN A 636 -17.55 -6.88 16.41
C ASN A 636 -16.72 -5.83 17.13
N ASP A 637 -15.57 -5.42 16.58
CA ASP A 637 -14.75 -4.35 17.13
C ASP A 637 -14.17 -3.50 15.98
N ASN A 638 -13.10 -2.77 16.25
CA ASN A 638 -12.67 -1.65 15.42
C ASN A 638 -11.66 -2.01 14.33
N GLY A 639 -11.51 -1.13 13.33
CA GLY A 639 -10.40 -1.18 12.39
C GLY A 639 -10.49 -2.31 11.37
N GLY A 640 -11.27 -2.13 10.30
CA GLY A 640 -11.40 -3.15 9.25
C GLY A 640 -10.04 -3.49 8.63
N GLY A 641 -9.29 -2.45 8.21
CA GLY A 641 -7.92 -2.61 7.74
C GLY A 641 -6.91 -2.67 8.90
N LEU A 642 -6.91 -1.63 9.74
CA LEU A 642 -5.97 -1.48 10.84
C LEU A 642 -6.67 -1.12 12.15
N TRP A 643 -6.33 -1.83 13.22
CA TRP A 643 -6.58 -1.40 14.59
C TRP A 643 -5.27 -1.27 15.37
N SER A 644 -5.04 -0.11 15.99
CA SER A 644 -3.89 0.13 16.85
C SER A 644 -4.34 0.78 18.16
N ASP A 645 -3.94 0.21 19.28
CA ASP A 645 -4.21 0.73 20.62
C ASP A 645 -2.93 0.78 21.46
N ASP A 646 -2.59 1.99 21.90
CA ASP A 646 -1.39 2.30 22.68
C ASP A 646 -0.08 1.81 22.04
N CYS A 647 0.06 1.96 20.72
CA CYS A 647 1.27 1.63 19.98
C CYS A 647 2.04 2.89 19.55
N VAL A 648 3.36 2.81 19.46
CA VAL A 648 4.15 3.75 18.64
C VAL A 648 4.04 3.29 17.19
N TYR A 649 3.59 4.16 16.28
CA TYR A 649 3.35 3.77 14.88
C TYR A 649 3.95 4.75 13.87
N ALA A 650 4.39 4.19 12.75
CA ALA A 650 4.79 4.90 11.55
C ALA A 650 4.19 4.19 10.33
N ILE A 651 3.21 4.84 9.68
CA ILE A 651 2.50 4.30 8.52
C ILE A 651 2.76 5.23 7.35
N ASP A 652 3.40 4.73 6.30
CA ASP A 652 3.79 5.53 5.15
C ASP A 652 3.46 4.85 3.82
N ASN A 653 3.02 5.63 2.84
CA ASN A 653 2.75 5.17 1.48
C ASN A 653 1.85 3.91 1.40
N CYS A 654 0.81 3.84 2.25
CA CYS A 654 -0.09 2.70 2.33
C CYS A 654 -1.49 3.02 1.77
N ASN A 655 -2.13 2.01 1.19
CA ASN A 655 -3.47 2.12 0.61
C ASN A 655 -4.46 1.25 1.39
N PHE A 656 -5.41 1.89 2.06
CA PHE A 656 -6.53 1.25 2.77
C PHE A 656 -7.78 1.35 1.91
N THR A 657 -8.17 0.25 1.28
CA THR A 657 -9.30 0.22 0.35
C THR A 657 -10.35 -0.83 0.68
N ASN A 658 -11.63 -0.49 0.52
CA ASN A 658 -12.76 -1.43 0.70
C ASN A 658 -12.81 -2.18 2.05
N ASN A 659 -12.16 -1.66 3.09
CA ASN A 659 -12.18 -2.30 4.41
C ASN A 659 -13.49 -2.00 5.14
N TYR A 660 -13.92 -2.95 5.97
CA TYR A 660 -15.27 -2.97 6.53
C TYR A 660 -15.28 -3.24 8.03
N THR A 661 -16.07 -2.45 8.78
CA THR A 661 -16.43 -2.73 10.18
C THR A 661 -17.93 -2.95 10.37
N ASP A 662 -18.32 -4.07 10.97
CA ASP A 662 -19.72 -4.41 11.25
C ASP A 662 -20.16 -4.03 12.69
N ASN A 663 -21.47 -4.18 12.96
CA ASN A 663 -22.09 -4.09 14.29
C ASN A 663 -21.88 -2.77 15.07
N GLY A 664 -21.81 -1.64 14.38
CA GLY A 664 -21.82 -0.31 15.02
C GLY A 664 -20.45 0.16 15.52
N GLN A 665 -19.38 -0.45 15.01
CA GLN A 665 -17.99 -0.21 15.43
C GLN A 665 -17.28 0.86 14.61
N TRP A 666 -16.00 1.12 14.88
CA TRP A 666 -15.32 2.32 14.42
C TRP A 666 -14.16 2.04 13.45
N GLY A 667 -13.93 2.96 12.50
CA GLY A 667 -12.74 2.98 11.65
C GLY A 667 -12.77 1.91 10.56
N GLY A 668 -13.50 2.14 9.47
CA GLY A 668 -13.55 1.20 8.33
C GLY A 668 -12.16 0.90 7.79
N GLY A 669 -11.42 1.93 7.38
CA GLY A 669 -10.02 1.82 6.95
C GLY A 669 -9.06 1.63 8.13
N GLY A 670 -9.20 2.45 9.17
CA GLY A 670 -8.39 2.30 10.38
C GLY A 670 -8.95 2.94 11.65
N TYR A 671 -8.53 2.41 12.79
CA TYR A 671 -8.78 2.95 14.12
C TYR A 671 -7.51 2.98 14.95
N ILE A 672 -7.09 4.18 15.37
CA ILE A 672 -5.85 4.40 16.11
C ILE A 672 -6.17 5.10 17.43
N VAL A 673 -5.69 4.52 18.53
CA VAL A 673 -5.91 5.00 19.90
C VAL A 673 -4.56 5.12 20.62
N GLY A 674 -4.37 6.20 21.39
CA GLY A 674 -3.25 6.28 22.33
C GLY A 674 -2.00 6.95 21.77
N TYR A 675 -0.84 6.33 21.88
CA TYR A 675 0.49 6.91 21.66
C TYR A 675 0.74 7.67 20.33
N ASN A 676 1.93 8.25 20.23
CA ASN A 676 2.32 9.20 19.20
C ASN A 676 2.76 8.48 17.92
N GLY A 677 2.40 9.04 16.77
CA GLY A 677 2.81 8.48 15.49
C GLY A 677 2.45 9.35 14.29
N ALA A 678 2.83 8.87 13.11
CA ALA A 678 2.56 9.54 11.85
C ALA A 678 1.90 8.59 10.85
N VAL A 679 0.97 9.14 10.08
CA VAL A 679 0.35 8.51 8.91
C VAL A 679 0.58 9.44 7.74
N THR A 680 1.45 9.04 6.82
CA THR A 680 1.95 9.90 5.74
C THR A 680 1.74 9.26 4.37
N ASN A 681 1.44 10.07 3.36
CA ASN A 681 1.30 9.62 1.97
C ASN A 681 0.29 8.46 1.78
N CYS A 682 -0.69 8.32 2.69
CA CYS A 682 -1.62 7.20 2.69
C CYS A 682 -2.96 7.54 2.02
N THR A 683 -3.58 6.54 1.40
CA THR A 683 -4.92 6.66 0.83
C THR A 683 -5.92 5.79 1.58
N PHE A 684 -7.03 6.38 2.01
CA PHE A 684 -8.19 5.70 2.59
C PHE A 684 -9.37 5.85 1.62
N SER A 685 -9.68 4.79 0.87
CA SER A 685 -10.71 4.83 -0.17
C SER A 685 -11.80 3.77 -0.04
N ASN A 686 -13.06 4.15 -0.26
CA ASN A 686 -14.21 3.23 -0.30
C ASN A 686 -14.37 2.37 0.97
N ASN A 687 -13.80 2.80 2.10
CA ASN A 687 -13.93 2.06 3.35
C ASN A 687 -15.29 2.34 3.98
N THR A 688 -15.83 1.34 4.67
CA THR A 688 -17.18 1.36 5.19
C THR A 688 -17.18 1.03 6.68
N SER A 689 -17.83 1.87 7.48
CA SER A 689 -18.09 1.60 8.88
C SER A 689 -19.58 1.62 9.19
N THR A 690 -20.07 0.60 9.88
CA THR A 690 -21.45 0.59 10.41
C THR A 690 -21.61 1.46 11.66
N GLY A 691 -20.52 1.92 12.28
CA GLY A 691 -20.53 2.94 13.31
C GLY A 691 -19.92 4.23 12.78
N ARG A 692 -18.68 4.53 13.19
CA ARG A 692 -18.06 5.84 12.98
C ARG A 692 -16.77 5.78 12.16
N ALA A 693 -16.51 6.83 11.39
CA ALA A 693 -15.32 7.00 10.56
C ALA A 693 -15.16 5.90 9.51
N GLY A 694 -15.69 6.13 8.32
CA GLY A 694 -15.47 5.22 7.19
C GLY A 694 -13.98 5.08 6.89
N GLY A 695 -13.25 6.19 6.81
CA GLY A 695 -11.81 6.22 6.51
C GLY A 695 -10.94 5.90 7.73
N LEU A 696 -10.65 6.91 8.55
CA LEU A 696 -9.77 6.79 9.72
C LEU A 696 -10.36 7.46 10.95
N ARG A 697 -10.18 6.84 12.12
CA ARG A 697 -10.49 7.44 13.41
C ARG A 697 -9.27 7.46 14.32
N GLY A 698 -8.88 8.67 14.75
CA GLY A 698 -7.84 8.89 15.76
C GLY A 698 -8.45 9.31 17.10
N VAL A 699 -8.04 8.66 18.20
CA VAL A 699 -8.56 8.92 19.56
C VAL A 699 -7.42 9.04 20.57
N LEU A 700 -7.45 10.09 21.41
CA LEU A 700 -6.51 10.27 22.54
C LEU A 700 -5.02 10.21 22.12
N THR A 701 -4.72 10.65 20.89
CA THR A 701 -3.39 10.48 20.26
C THR A 701 -2.76 11.78 19.81
N ASP A 702 -1.43 11.81 19.81
CA ASP A 702 -0.63 12.83 19.14
C ASP A 702 -0.27 12.34 17.73
N MET A 703 -1.14 12.62 16.76
CA MET A 703 -1.04 12.08 15.41
C MET A 703 -0.73 13.18 14.39
N THR A 704 0.22 12.90 13.50
CA THR A 704 0.43 13.66 12.27
C THR A 704 -0.15 12.91 11.08
N LEU A 705 -1.05 13.55 10.34
CA LEU A 705 -1.61 13.12 9.07
C LEU A 705 -1.06 14.04 7.98
N GLU A 706 -0.24 13.54 7.07
CA GLU A 706 0.41 14.36 6.05
C GLU A 706 0.26 13.75 4.66
N ASN A 707 -0.13 14.55 3.67
CA ASN A 707 -0.29 14.12 2.27
C ASN A 707 -1.27 12.95 2.10
N CYS A 708 -2.26 12.82 2.99
CA CYS A 708 -3.20 11.71 2.97
C CYS A 708 -4.46 12.03 2.16
N VAL A 709 -5.04 11.01 1.54
CA VAL A 709 -6.30 11.08 0.78
C VAL A 709 -7.39 10.30 1.50
N PHE A 710 -8.55 10.91 1.69
CA PHE A 710 -9.76 10.27 2.22
C PHE A 710 -10.88 10.43 1.21
N ASN A 711 -11.17 9.40 0.42
CA ASN A 711 -12.16 9.47 -0.65
C ASN A 711 -13.23 8.38 -0.60
N ASN A 712 -14.48 8.77 -0.86
CA ASN A 712 -15.61 7.85 -0.98
C ASN A 712 -15.83 6.94 0.24
N ASN A 713 -15.40 7.35 1.43
CA ASN A 713 -15.61 6.56 2.63
C ASN A 713 -17.03 6.79 3.17
N TYR A 714 -17.58 5.74 3.77
CA TYR A 714 -18.95 5.71 4.25
C TYR A 714 -19.01 5.33 5.74
N ALA A 715 -19.74 6.10 6.52
CA ALA A 715 -20.14 5.72 7.88
C ALA A 715 -21.65 5.81 8.05
N VAL A 716 -22.23 4.86 8.80
CA VAL A 716 -23.66 4.92 9.13
C VAL A 716 -23.94 5.98 10.20
N GLU A 717 -23.06 6.11 11.21
CA GLU A 717 -23.23 7.07 12.29
C GLU A 717 -22.49 8.38 12.03
N VAL A 718 -21.23 8.52 12.45
CA VAL A 718 -20.53 9.81 12.48
C VAL A 718 -19.26 9.71 11.64
N SER A 719 -18.90 10.80 10.96
CA SER A 719 -17.68 10.89 10.15
C SER A 719 -17.64 9.95 8.93
N GLY A 720 -17.96 10.47 7.74
CA GLY A 720 -17.73 9.69 6.52
C GLY A 720 -16.25 9.41 6.30
N GLY A 721 -15.42 10.46 6.39
CA GLY A 721 -13.98 10.42 6.12
C GLY A 721 -13.10 10.24 7.35
N LEU A 722 -12.87 11.34 8.08
CA LEU A 722 -11.86 11.45 9.15
C LEU A 722 -12.46 11.89 10.48
N GLU A 723 -12.31 11.08 11.54
CA GLU A 723 -12.69 11.46 12.91
C GLU A 723 -11.45 11.69 13.80
N LEU A 724 -11.42 12.84 14.48
CA LEU A 724 -10.35 13.25 15.39
C LEU A 724 -10.93 13.55 16.78
N SER A 725 -10.60 12.75 17.78
CA SER A 725 -11.22 12.85 19.11
C SER A 725 -10.21 12.94 20.25
N ASN A 726 -10.31 13.99 21.08
CA ASN A 726 -9.60 14.14 22.36
C ASN A 726 -8.06 13.99 22.35
N GLY A 727 -7.41 14.17 21.21
CA GLY A 727 -5.94 14.10 21.03
C GLY A 727 -5.33 15.42 20.56
N ASN A 728 -4.05 15.40 20.17
CA ASN A 728 -3.39 16.49 19.47
C ASN A 728 -3.13 16.07 18.02
N PHE A 729 -3.83 16.69 17.08
CA PHE A 729 -3.79 16.28 15.68
C PHE A 729 -3.21 17.36 14.79
N GLN A 730 -2.27 16.98 13.93
CA GLN A 730 -1.79 17.80 12.82
C GLN A 730 -2.23 17.16 11.51
N VAL A 731 -3.05 17.84 10.72
CA VAL A 731 -3.52 17.38 9.41
C VAL A 731 -2.99 18.34 8.37
N ILE A 732 -2.12 17.87 7.48
CA ILE A 732 -1.32 18.71 6.60
C ILE A 732 -1.47 18.20 5.17
N ASN A 733 -1.84 19.09 4.25
CA ASN A 733 -1.91 18.78 2.82
C ASN A 733 -2.77 17.54 2.48
N CYS A 734 -3.87 17.35 3.23
CA CYS A 734 -4.77 16.22 3.02
C CYS A 734 -5.93 16.58 2.07
N PHE A 735 -6.34 15.61 1.26
CA PHE A 735 -7.52 15.71 0.38
C PHE A 735 -8.65 14.83 0.88
N ILE A 736 -9.74 15.43 1.31
CA ILE A 736 -10.88 14.77 1.95
C ILE A 736 -12.10 14.99 1.08
N SER A 737 -12.48 13.99 0.28
CA SER A 737 -13.51 14.18 -0.74
C SER A 737 -14.55 13.08 -0.85
N SER A 738 -15.77 13.48 -1.22
CA SER A 738 -16.87 12.55 -1.54
C SER A 738 -17.20 11.54 -0.44
N ASN A 739 -16.86 11.86 0.82
CA ASN A 739 -17.19 11.03 1.96
C ASN A 739 -18.63 11.26 2.39
N TYR A 740 -19.27 10.23 2.92
CA TYR A 740 -20.69 10.24 3.24
C TYR A 740 -20.97 9.71 4.65
N THR A 741 -21.82 10.42 5.37
CA THR A 741 -22.53 9.88 6.53
C THR A 741 -23.98 10.35 6.56
N ALA A 742 -24.86 9.57 7.19
CA ALA A 742 -26.23 9.98 7.47
C ALA A 742 -26.36 10.90 8.71
N MET A 743 -25.31 11.03 9.55
CA MET A 743 -25.33 11.92 10.72
C MET A 743 -24.33 13.08 10.58
N ASP A 744 -23.35 13.22 11.47
CA ASP A 744 -22.54 14.45 11.58
C ASP A 744 -21.12 14.24 11.03
N GLY A 745 -20.59 15.28 10.36
CA GLY A 745 -19.23 15.31 9.81
C GLY A 745 -19.08 14.49 8.52
N GLY A 746 -19.33 15.09 7.35
CA GLY A 746 -19.21 14.36 6.08
C GLY A 746 -17.74 14.04 5.80
N GLY A 747 -16.94 15.10 5.65
CA GLY A 747 -15.50 15.00 5.47
C GLY A 747 -14.78 14.77 6.80
N VAL A 748 -14.94 15.71 7.73
CA VAL A 748 -14.20 15.74 8.99
C VAL A 748 -15.12 15.91 10.20
N TYR A 749 -14.89 15.11 11.24
CA TYR A 749 -15.51 15.25 12.54
C TYR A 749 -14.46 15.46 13.63
N ILE A 750 -14.51 16.59 14.33
CA ILE A 750 -13.62 16.93 15.45
C ILE A 750 -14.42 16.91 16.75
N ASN A 751 -13.91 16.20 17.76
CA ASN A 751 -14.53 16.08 19.07
C ASN A 751 -13.53 16.29 20.19
N GLY A 752 -13.42 17.54 20.66
CA GLY A 752 -12.43 17.92 21.66
C GLY A 752 -10.98 17.90 21.13
N GLY A 753 -10.02 17.93 22.06
CA GLY A 753 -8.59 17.92 21.72
C GLY A 753 -8.06 19.24 21.15
N ASN A 754 -6.85 19.20 20.60
CA ASN A 754 -6.25 20.28 19.82
C ASN A 754 -6.03 19.80 18.38
N VAL A 755 -6.65 20.46 17.41
CA VAL A 755 -6.53 20.08 15.99
C VAL A 755 -5.97 21.24 15.19
N SER A 756 -4.90 21.01 14.44
CA SER A 756 -4.39 21.93 13.43
C SER A 756 -4.56 21.30 12.06
N MET A 757 -5.37 21.91 11.19
CA MET A 757 -5.47 21.54 9.78
C MET A 757 -4.83 22.63 8.93
N THR A 758 -3.90 22.26 8.05
CA THR A 758 -3.14 23.18 7.22
C THR A 758 -3.15 22.72 5.76
N THR A 759 -3.48 23.63 4.83
CA THR A 759 -3.43 23.35 3.37
C THR A 759 -4.29 22.15 2.96
N CYS A 760 -5.40 21.91 3.66
CA CYS A 760 -6.28 20.78 3.37
C CYS A 760 -7.42 21.18 2.43
N ILE A 761 -7.83 20.26 1.56
CA ILE A 761 -8.98 20.44 0.68
C ILE A 761 -10.07 19.45 1.08
N ILE A 762 -11.25 19.99 1.41
CA ILE A 762 -12.44 19.27 1.86
C ILE A 762 -13.54 19.52 0.82
N ASP A 763 -13.74 18.56 -0.08
CA ASP A 763 -14.60 18.72 -1.27
C ASP A 763 -15.73 17.69 -1.37
N ASN A 764 -16.93 18.14 -1.72
CA ASN A 764 -18.04 17.26 -2.10
C ASN A 764 -18.44 16.22 -1.03
N ASN A 765 -18.23 16.52 0.25
CA ASN A 765 -18.62 15.60 1.31
C ASN A 765 -20.08 15.82 1.74
N THR A 766 -20.75 14.77 2.18
CA THR A 766 -22.19 14.79 2.50
C THR A 766 -22.47 14.28 3.91
N ALA A 767 -23.29 15.03 4.66
CA ALA A 767 -23.74 14.70 6.02
C ALA A 767 -25.19 15.14 6.29
N SER A 768 -25.71 14.83 7.47
CA SER A 768 -26.84 15.58 8.06
C SER A 768 -26.38 16.93 8.59
N SER A 769 -25.25 16.99 9.28
CA SER A 769 -24.67 18.23 9.78
C SER A 769 -23.17 18.31 9.54
N GLY A 770 -22.65 19.48 9.17
CA GLY A 770 -21.23 19.69 8.91
C GLY A 770 -20.75 18.85 7.72
N GLY A 771 -21.28 19.14 6.53
CA GLY A 771 -20.93 18.42 5.30
C GLY A 771 -19.41 18.37 5.09
N GLY A 772 -18.75 19.53 5.15
CA GLY A 772 -17.29 19.62 5.12
C GLY A 772 -16.67 19.24 6.46
N ALA A 773 -16.95 20.04 7.50
CA ALA A 773 -16.45 19.80 8.85
C ALA A 773 -17.49 20.04 9.95
N TYR A 774 -17.46 19.18 10.96
CA TYR A 774 -18.21 19.32 12.20
C TYR A 774 -17.24 19.40 13.39
N ILE A 775 -17.26 20.51 14.12
CA ILE A 775 -16.33 20.80 15.21
C ILE A 775 -17.10 20.92 16.52
N ASN A 776 -16.83 19.98 17.43
CA ASN A 776 -17.50 19.85 18.72
C ASN A 776 -16.51 19.88 19.88
N GLY A 777 -16.23 21.08 20.37
CA GLY A 777 -15.29 21.28 21.48
C GLY A 777 -13.84 21.26 21.03
N GLY A 778 -12.95 21.65 21.94
CA GLY A 778 -11.51 21.69 21.68
C GLY A 778 -11.04 22.96 20.99
N ASN A 779 -9.71 23.07 20.83
CA ASN A 779 -9.08 24.16 20.08
C ASN A 779 -8.82 23.66 18.66
N SER A 780 -9.39 24.33 17.65
CA SER A 780 -9.18 23.96 16.25
C SER A 780 -8.60 25.15 15.48
N SER A 781 -7.49 24.94 14.79
CA SER A 781 -6.89 25.90 13.87
C SER A 781 -7.02 25.36 12.46
N LEU A 782 -7.77 26.04 11.60
CA LEU A 782 -7.92 25.72 10.18
C LEU A 782 -7.20 26.80 9.40
N ILE A 783 -6.10 26.46 8.73
CA ILE A 783 -5.20 27.41 8.07
C ILE A 783 -5.03 27.02 6.61
N ASN A 784 -5.26 27.95 5.69
CA ASN A 784 -5.10 27.70 4.24
C ASN A 784 -5.97 26.52 3.74
N CYS A 785 -7.14 26.30 4.35
CA CYS A 785 -8.00 25.17 3.99
C CYS A 785 -9.12 25.60 3.03
N VAL A 786 -9.53 24.66 2.17
CA VAL A 786 -10.63 24.84 1.21
C VAL A 786 -11.78 23.91 1.59
N PHE A 787 -12.96 24.48 1.86
CA PHE A 787 -14.21 23.77 2.08
C PHE A 787 -15.16 24.08 0.93
N ILE A 788 -15.24 23.17 -0.05
CA ILE A 788 -15.96 23.42 -1.30
C ILE A 788 -16.98 22.33 -1.64
N SER A 789 -18.11 22.70 -2.23
CA SER A 789 -19.14 21.78 -2.73
C SER A 789 -19.75 20.81 -1.70
N ASN A 790 -19.54 21.04 -0.40
CA ASN A 790 -20.02 20.13 0.63
C ASN A 790 -21.51 20.33 0.89
N THR A 791 -22.21 19.24 1.22
CA THR A 791 -23.65 19.22 1.37
C THR A 791 -24.07 18.69 2.74
N ALA A 792 -25.00 19.39 3.40
CA ALA A 792 -25.63 18.90 4.62
C ALA A 792 -27.16 18.91 4.50
N SER A 793 -27.85 17.84 4.92
CA SER A 793 -29.31 17.81 4.86
C SER A 793 -29.99 18.69 5.92
N SER A 794 -29.27 19.10 6.97
CA SER A 794 -29.79 19.91 8.08
C SER A 794 -28.91 21.15 8.35
N GLU A 795 -27.75 20.99 8.98
CA GLU A 795 -27.00 22.10 9.58
C GLU A 795 -25.60 22.21 8.96
N ALA A 796 -25.25 23.36 8.37
CA ALA A 796 -23.92 23.69 7.82
C ALA A 796 -23.40 22.77 6.69
N GLY A 797 -23.41 23.27 5.46
CA GLY A 797 -22.77 22.58 4.33
C GLY A 797 -21.25 22.57 4.48
N GLY A 798 -20.66 23.73 4.77
CA GLY A 798 -19.22 23.94 4.91
C GLY A 798 -18.71 23.54 6.30
N ILE A 799 -18.85 24.43 7.29
CA ILE A 799 -18.28 24.26 8.63
C ILE A 799 -19.33 24.47 9.72
N MET A 800 -19.37 23.56 10.68
CA MET A 800 -20.20 23.65 11.86
C MET A 800 -19.37 23.75 13.15
N CYS A 801 -19.68 24.75 13.99
CA CYS A 801 -19.07 24.95 15.31
C CYS A 801 -20.12 24.81 16.41
N ARG A 802 -19.90 23.85 17.31
CA ARG A 802 -20.77 23.51 18.46
C ARG A 802 -20.18 24.00 19.79
N PRO A 803 -20.94 23.93 20.91
CA PRO A 803 -20.51 24.45 22.21
C PRO A 803 -19.10 23.97 22.63
N GLY A 804 -18.34 24.87 23.25
CA GLY A 804 -16.99 24.55 23.75
C GLY A 804 -15.87 24.63 22.70
N THR A 805 -16.19 25.03 21.46
CA THR A 805 -15.23 25.20 20.35
C THR A 805 -14.63 26.59 20.34
N THR A 806 -13.31 26.69 20.16
CA THR A 806 -12.52 27.92 19.96
C THR A 806 -11.84 27.93 18.58
N ALA A 807 -12.63 27.73 17.52
CA ALA A 807 -12.08 27.59 16.17
C ALA A 807 -11.48 28.91 15.64
N LEU A 808 -10.25 28.82 15.14
CA LEU A 808 -9.53 29.87 14.44
C LEU A 808 -9.42 29.46 12.96
N ILE A 809 -10.04 30.24 12.08
CA ILE A 809 -10.14 29.96 10.64
C ILE A 809 -9.36 31.06 9.91
N ILE A 810 -8.27 30.70 9.25
CA ILE A 810 -7.31 31.64 8.67
C ILE A 810 -7.07 31.29 7.21
N ASN A 811 -7.11 32.27 6.30
CA ASN A 811 -6.79 32.07 4.89
C ASN A 811 -7.64 30.98 4.23
N CYS A 812 -8.85 30.74 4.73
CA CYS A 812 -9.67 29.64 4.24
C CYS A 812 -10.65 30.10 3.16
N MET A 813 -10.98 29.19 2.26
CA MET A 813 -12.10 29.36 1.33
C MET A 813 -13.25 28.43 1.74
N ILE A 814 -14.43 29.00 1.99
CA ILE A 814 -15.66 28.26 2.30
C ILE A 814 -16.67 28.60 1.20
N ALA A 815 -16.77 27.74 0.17
CA ALA A 815 -17.49 28.10 -1.04
C ALA A 815 -18.39 27.01 -1.61
N ASN A 816 -19.47 27.41 -2.30
CA ASN A 816 -20.36 26.49 -3.02
C ASN A 816 -20.97 25.37 -2.14
N ASN A 817 -20.99 25.54 -0.82
CA ASN A 817 -21.54 24.54 0.08
C ASN A 817 -23.05 24.74 0.23
N THR A 818 -23.79 23.66 0.44
CA THR A 818 -25.26 23.68 0.48
C THR A 818 -25.80 23.03 1.75
N ALA A 819 -26.77 23.67 2.43
CA ALA A 819 -27.55 22.99 3.45
C ALA A 819 -28.97 23.54 3.64
N LEU A 820 -29.73 22.91 4.54
CA LEU A 820 -31.03 23.44 4.95
C LEU A 820 -30.90 24.77 5.70
N TYR A 821 -30.06 24.84 6.74
CA TYR A 821 -29.92 26.06 7.56
C TYR A 821 -28.90 27.05 7.00
N THR A 822 -27.64 26.65 6.83
CA THR A 822 -26.60 27.50 6.24
C THR A 822 -25.67 26.71 5.34
N GLY A 823 -25.37 27.23 4.16
CA GLY A 823 -24.37 26.62 3.30
C GLY A 823 -22.97 26.79 3.88
N GLY A 824 -22.63 28.00 4.38
CA GLY A 824 -21.28 28.32 4.83
C GLY A 824 -20.96 27.87 6.26
N LEU A 825 -20.94 28.83 7.20
CA LEU A 825 -20.52 28.66 8.59
C LEU A 825 -21.72 28.69 9.55
N TYR A 826 -21.82 27.67 10.41
CA TYR A 826 -22.84 27.58 11.46
C TYR A 826 -22.22 27.65 12.85
N CYS A 827 -22.67 28.58 13.69
CA CYS A 827 -22.17 28.78 15.05
C CYS A 827 -23.30 28.59 16.08
N SER A 828 -23.17 27.59 16.97
CA SER A 828 -24.07 27.37 18.11
C SER A 828 -23.28 27.38 19.40
N ASP A 829 -23.55 28.37 20.25
CA ASP A 829 -22.91 28.53 21.57
C ASP A 829 -21.37 28.49 21.47
N SER A 830 -20.84 28.91 20.32
CA SER A 830 -19.43 28.95 19.96
C SER A 830 -19.14 30.22 19.17
N SER A 831 -17.94 30.77 19.38
CA SER A 831 -17.54 32.08 18.86
C SER A 831 -16.24 31.94 18.07
N PRO A 832 -16.28 31.34 16.85
CA PRO A 832 -15.09 31.18 16.04
C PRO A 832 -14.57 32.55 15.57
N THR A 833 -13.26 32.64 15.35
CA THR A 833 -12.63 33.81 14.72
C THR A 833 -12.20 33.44 13.31
N VAL A 834 -12.68 34.19 12.33
CA VAL A 834 -12.35 34.04 10.92
C VAL A 834 -11.49 35.22 10.49
N VAL A 835 -10.33 34.96 9.91
CA VAL A 835 -9.37 35.99 9.48
C VAL A 835 -8.95 35.72 8.04
N ASN A 836 -8.88 36.77 7.22
CA ASN A 836 -8.35 36.70 5.86
C ASN A 836 -8.98 35.55 5.04
N SER A 837 -10.29 35.35 5.13
CA SER A 837 -10.94 34.20 4.50
C SER A 837 -12.01 34.64 3.49
N THR A 838 -12.45 33.73 2.62
CA THR A 838 -13.52 33.99 1.65
C THR A 838 -14.66 33.01 1.87
N ILE A 839 -15.83 33.51 2.24
CA ILE A 839 -17.09 32.77 2.38
C ILE A 839 -18.01 33.22 1.24
N SER A 840 -18.17 32.41 0.20
CA SER A 840 -18.88 32.85 -1.00
C SER A 840 -19.69 31.75 -1.70
N ASN A 841 -20.77 32.13 -2.37
CA ASN A 841 -21.62 31.24 -3.17
C ASN A 841 -22.20 30.05 -2.39
N ASN A 842 -22.28 30.15 -1.06
CA ASN A 842 -22.91 29.12 -0.25
C ASN A 842 -24.43 29.28 -0.27
N THR A 843 -25.15 28.15 -0.22
CA THR A 843 -26.61 28.11 -0.34
C THR A 843 -27.24 27.52 0.92
N GLY A 844 -28.07 28.31 1.60
CA GLY A 844 -29.06 27.81 2.56
C GLY A 844 -30.45 27.74 1.92
N THR A 845 -31.30 26.84 2.36
CA THR A 845 -32.68 26.80 1.83
C THR A 845 -33.72 27.39 2.80
N SER A 846 -33.36 27.59 4.08
CA SER A 846 -34.30 28.06 5.11
C SER A 846 -33.85 29.23 5.98
N ARG A 847 -32.54 29.42 6.24
CA ARG A 847 -32.04 30.45 7.18
C ARG A 847 -30.97 31.33 6.56
N ALA A 848 -29.69 30.98 6.63
CA ALA A 848 -28.59 31.80 6.11
C ALA A 848 -27.99 31.19 4.84
N GLY A 849 -27.41 32.00 3.95
CA GLY A 849 -26.50 31.50 2.92
C GLY A 849 -25.10 31.27 3.47
N GLY A 850 -24.56 32.31 4.14
CA GLY A 850 -23.17 32.41 4.55
C GLY A 850 -22.95 32.09 6.01
N VAL A 851 -23.50 32.88 6.94
CA VAL A 851 -23.25 32.73 8.39
C VAL A 851 -24.56 32.60 9.17
N TYR A 852 -24.64 31.58 10.04
CA TYR A 852 -25.73 31.40 10.99
C TYR A 852 -25.19 31.41 12.43
N SER A 853 -25.79 32.23 13.31
CA SER A 853 -25.36 32.40 14.71
C SER A 853 -26.54 32.20 15.68
N GLN A 854 -26.37 31.35 16.70
CA GLN A 854 -27.37 31.06 17.74
C GLN A 854 -26.75 30.69 19.10
N GLY A 855 -27.57 30.62 20.15
CA GLY A 855 -27.18 30.10 21.47
C GLY A 855 -26.21 31.01 22.21
N GLY A 856 -26.23 32.31 21.93
CA GLY A 856 -25.22 33.23 22.47
C GLY A 856 -23.86 33.12 21.79
N ALA A 857 -23.80 32.58 20.57
CA ALA A 857 -22.61 32.61 19.72
C ALA A 857 -22.22 34.04 19.34
N HIS A 858 -20.91 34.30 19.22
CA HIS A 858 -20.35 35.58 18.80
C HIS A 858 -19.19 35.38 17.80
N PRO A 859 -19.44 34.82 16.59
CA PRO A 859 -18.42 34.75 15.55
C PRO A 859 -17.87 36.15 15.19
N VAL A 860 -16.56 36.23 15.01
CA VAL A 860 -15.83 37.45 14.64
C VAL A 860 -15.13 37.22 13.31
N LEU A 861 -15.48 38.01 12.29
CA LEU A 861 -14.87 37.97 10.97
C LEU A 861 -14.00 39.22 10.78
N ARG A 862 -12.75 39.02 10.35
CA ARG A 862 -11.74 40.06 10.11
C ARG A 862 -11.14 39.91 8.73
N ASN A 863 -10.97 41.00 7.98
CA ASN A 863 -10.36 40.96 6.64
C ASN A 863 -10.99 39.87 5.74
N THR A 864 -12.29 39.63 5.89
CA THR A 864 -12.96 38.45 5.30
C THR A 864 -13.97 38.90 4.25
N ILE A 865 -14.03 38.19 3.12
CA ILE A 865 -15.09 38.35 2.14
C ILE A 865 -16.24 37.44 2.53
N LEU A 866 -17.44 37.99 2.65
CA LEU A 866 -18.69 37.28 2.85
C LEU A 866 -19.68 37.78 1.79
N TYR A 867 -19.67 37.17 0.60
CA TYR A 867 -20.45 37.71 -0.52
C TYR A 867 -21.02 36.62 -1.44
N GLY A 868 -22.18 36.88 -2.02
CA GLY A 868 -22.82 35.96 -2.98
C GLY A 868 -23.43 34.72 -2.32
N ASN A 869 -23.57 34.71 -0.99
CA ASN A 869 -24.20 33.60 -0.29
C ASN A 869 -25.72 33.81 -0.26
N ILE A 870 -26.48 32.80 -0.68
CA ILE A 870 -27.92 32.94 -0.91
C ILE A 870 -28.73 32.05 0.02
N SER A 871 -29.91 32.53 0.42
CA SER A 871 -30.92 31.74 1.12
C SER A 871 -32.30 31.92 0.51
N SER A 872 -32.98 30.80 0.22
CA SER A 872 -34.32 30.87 -0.40
C SER A 872 -35.39 31.47 0.51
N ASN A 873 -35.24 31.33 1.83
CA ASN A 873 -36.20 31.82 2.83
C ASN A 873 -35.54 32.60 3.98
N GLY A 874 -34.33 33.11 3.76
CA GLY A 874 -33.67 34.00 4.71
C GLY A 874 -32.58 34.82 4.03
N SER A 875 -31.46 35.04 4.70
CA SER A 875 -30.50 36.11 4.35
C SER A 875 -29.05 35.59 4.17
N GLU A 876 -28.09 36.46 3.86
CA GLU A 876 -26.66 36.09 3.83
C GLU A 876 -26.16 35.76 5.25
N ILE A 877 -26.62 36.52 6.24
CA ILE A 877 -26.36 36.32 7.67
C ILE A 877 -27.68 36.11 8.42
N HIS A 878 -27.77 35.09 9.28
CA HIS A 878 -28.90 34.88 10.18
C HIS A 878 -28.46 34.89 11.64
N ILE A 879 -29.02 35.78 12.47
CA ILE A 879 -28.78 35.82 13.91
C ILE A 879 -30.06 35.40 14.63
N TRP A 880 -30.12 34.14 15.05
CA TRP A 880 -31.35 33.48 15.49
C TRP A 880 -31.99 34.13 16.71
N ASP A 881 -31.21 34.41 17.75
CA ASP A 881 -31.69 34.93 19.03
C ASP A 881 -30.98 36.22 19.45
N THR A 882 -31.60 36.95 20.39
CA THR A 882 -31.11 38.24 20.86
C THR A 882 -29.87 38.16 21.76
N SER A 883 -29.44 36.96 22.14
CA SER A 883 -28.18 36.71 22.87
C SER A 883 -26.98 36.51 21.94
N SER A 884 -27.22 36.27 20.65
CA SER A 884 -26.18 35.98 19.66
C SER A 884 -25.80 37.23 18.87
N TYR A 885 -24.57 37.27 18.37
CA TYR A 885 -23.97 38.41 17.68
C TYR A 885 -23.15 37.95 16.47
N VAL A 886 -22.85 38.88 15.58
CA VAL A 886 -21.85 38.72 14.52
C VAL A 886 -21.07 40.03 14.44
N THR A 887 -19.74 39.96 14.45
CA THR A 887 -18.89 41.15 14.28
C THR A 887 -18.11 41.07 12.97
N LEU A 888 -18.20 42.11 12.15
CA LEU A 888 -17.47 42.28 10.90
C LEU A 888 -16.50 43.47 11.04
N SER A 889 -15.22 43.23 10.79
CA SER A 889 -14.16 44.25 10.84
C SER A 889 -13.28 44.14 9.59
N TYR A 890 -13.18 45.21 8.80
CA TYR A 890 -12.48 45.21 7.51
C TYR A 890 -12.94 44.07 6.57
N CYS A 891 -14.24 43.76 6.56
CA CYS A 891 -14.82 42.71 5.73
C CYS A 891 -15.50 43.29 4.48
N CYS A 892 -15.74 42.46 3.46
CA CYS A 892 -16.57 42.82 2.31
C CYS A 892 -17.84 41.97 2.29
N PHE A 893 -19.02 42.59 2.40
CA PHE A 893 -20.31 41.88 2.46
C PHE A 893 -21.48 42.64 1.82
N ASP A 894 -22.56 41.97 1.43
CA ASP A 894 -23.75 42.67 0.91
C ASP A 894 -24.53 43.30 2.08
N ASN A 895 -24.75 44.63 2.05
CA ASN A 895 -25.58 45.33 3.04
C ASN A 895 -27.00 45.67 2.53
N GLY A 896 -27.41 45.07 1.41
CA GLY A 896 -28.73 45.23 0.83
C GLY A 896 -29.87 44.89 1.79
N ALA A 897 -31.08 45.39 1.52
CA ALA A 897 -32.24 45.08 2.35
C ALA A 897 -32.51 43.55 2.35
N GLY A 898 -32.39 42.91 3.51
CA GLY A 898 -32.54 41.46 3.66
C GLY A 898 -31.22 40.69 3.59
N CYS A 899 -30.06 41.35 3.71
CA CYS A 899 -28.76 40.67 3.90
C CYS A 899 -28.60 40.04 5.28
N VAL A 900 -29.36 40.53 6.28
CA VAL A 900 -29.35 40.04 7.67
C VAL A 900 -30.78 39.87 8.18
N ASP A 901 -31.06 38.73 8.80
CA ASP A 901 -32.33 38.45 9.46
C ASP A 901 -32.19 37.68 10.79
N GLY A 902 -33.32 37.22 11.33
CA GLY A 902 -33.45 36.63 12.66
C GLY A 902 -33.82 37.62 13.77
N ASP A 903 -34.14 37.09 14.96
CA ASP A 903 -34.57 37.93 16.10
C ASP A 903 -33.41 38.78 16.64
N GLY A 904 -32.17 38.29 16.46
CA GLY A 904 -30.93 38.96 16.83
C GLY A 904 -30.35 39.87 15.74
N LYS A 905 -31.04 40.13 14.62
CA LYS A 905 -30.46 40.92 13.51
C LYS A 905 -29.90 42.31 13.88
N ALA A 906 -30.37 42.90 14.99
CA ALA A 906 -29.85 44.17 15.51
C ALA A 906 -28.46 44.05 16.16
N ASN A 907 -27.97 42.82 16.34
CA ASN A 907 -26.69 42.47 16.95
C ASN A 907 -25.59 42.19 15.92
N LEU A 908 -25.79 42.57 14.66
CA LEU A 908 -24.69 42.69 13.71
C LEU A 908 -23.91 43.97 14.02
N ASP A 909 -22.62 43.84 14.30
CA ASP A 909 -21.69 44.95 14.36
C ASP A 909 -20.88 45.01 13.06
N ASP A 910 -21.26 45.94 12.18
CA ASP A 910 -20.62 46.21 10.90
C ASP A 910 -19.93 47.59 10.86
N THR A 911 -19.65 48.19 12.03
CA THR A 911 -19.21 49.59 12.13
C THR A 911 -17.73 49.83 11.84
N ASP A 912 -16.92 48.78 11.73
CA ASP A 912 -15.47 48.86 11.63
C ASP A 912 -14.97 48.64 10.18
N ASN A 913 -15.00 49.71 9.38
CA ASN A 913 -14.37 49.81 8.05
C ASN A 913 -14.72 48.68 7.05
N ASN A 914 -15.98 48.25 7.02
CA ASN A 914 -16.45 47.24 6.07
C ASN A 914 -16.79 47.82 4.68
N ILE A 915 -16.57 47.02 3.63
CA ILE A 915 -16.92 47.29 2.24
C ILE A 915 -18.26 46.63 1.92
N THR A 916 -19.11 47.32 1.16
CA THR A 916 -20.47 46.86 0.82
C THR A 916 -20.76 46.79 -0.68
N SER A 917 -19.75 47.11 -1.50
CA SER A 917 -19.78 46.89 -2.94
C SER A 917 -19.38 45.46 -3.29
N ASP A 918 -19.84 44.98 -4.44
CA ASP A 918 -19.41 43.69 -5.02
C ASP A 918 -17.87 43.54 -4.97
N PRO A 919 -17.34 42.47 -4.34
CA PRO A 919 -15.90 42.20 -4.28
C PRO A 919 -15.29 41.89 -5.65
N GLN A 920 -16.08 41.70 -6.70
CA GLN A 920 -15.63 41.39 -8.05
C GLN A 920 -14.71 40.15 -8.07
N LEU A 921 -15.20 39.07 -7.47
CA LEU A 921 -14.52 37.78 -7.47
C LEU A 921 -14.52 37.18 -8.88
N VAL A 922 -13.39 36.61 -9.29
CA VAL A 922 -13.31 35.80 -10.51
C VAL A 922 -14.16 34.54 -10.29
N PRO A 923 -15.15 34.25 -11.17
CA PRO A 923 -15.99 33.07 -11.03
C PRO A 923 -15.17 31.78 -10.90
N VAL A 924 -15.71 30.80 -10.17
CA VAL A 924 -15.10 29.47 -9.91
C VAL A 924 -13.90 29.48 -8.95
N ILE A 925 -12.90 30.35 -9.17
CA ILE A 925 -11.65 30.36 -8.37
C ILE A 925 -11.66 31.35 -7.21
N LEU A 926 -12.63 32.29 -7.19
CA LEU A 926 -12.87 33.26 -6.11
C LEU A 926 -11.68 34.14 -5.73
N MET A 927 -10.73 34.33 -6.66
CA MET A 927 -9.68 35.33 -6.55
C MET A 927 -10.21 36.74 -6.85
N LEU A 928 -9.50 37.76 -6.39
CA LEU A 928 -9.83 39.16 -6.67
C LEU A 928 -9.55 39.50 -8.14
N SER A 929 -10.52 40.12 -8.82
CA SER A 929 -10.25 40.74 -10.11
C SER A 929 -9.40 42.02 -9.95
N PRO A 930 -8.67 42.47 -11.00
CA PRO A 930 -7.82 43.67 -10.93
C PRO A 930 -8.51 44.98 -10.52
N THR A 931 -9.84 45.03 -10.56
CA THR A 931 -10.64 46.20 -10.20
C THR A 931 -11.41 46.02 -8.90
N SER A 932 -11.13 44.94 -8.17
CA SER A 932 -11.80 44.61 -6.93
C SER A 932 -11.64 45.73 -5.89
N PRO A 933 -12.72 46.12 -5.19
CA PRO A 933 -12.62 47.05 -4.07
C PRO A 933 -11.92 46.45 -2.84
N CYS A 934 -11.67 45.12 -2.82
CA CYS A 934 -11.03 44.42 -1.71
C CYS A 934 -9.50 44.46 -1.74
N ILE A 935 -8.91 44.92 -2.85
CA ILE A 935 -7.45 45.06 -2.99
C ILE A 935 -6.96 46.20 -2.09
N ASP A 936 -5.93 45.92 -1.32
CA ASP A 936 -5.25 46.83 -0.39
C ASP A 936 -6.22 47.50 0.62
N ALA A 937 -7.28 46.78 1.00
CA ALA A 937 -8.36 47.34 1.82
C ALA A 937 -8.48 46.71 3.22
N GLY A 938 -7.64 45.73 3.53
CA GLY A 938 -7.59 45.06 4.82
C GLY A 938 -6.83 45.83 5.90
N LEU A 939 -6.67 45.17 7.06
CA LEU A 939 -5.88 45.65 8.18
C LEU A 939 -4.80 44.64 8.59
N ASN A 940 -3.52 45.02 8.42
CA ASN A 940 -2.36 44.19 8.81
C ASN A 940 -2.35 43.80 10.30
N ALA A 941 -2.84 44.65 11.20
CA ALA A 941 -2.86 44.34 12.64
C ALA A 941 -3.64 43.05 12.99
N HIS A 942 -4.63 42.69 12.16
CA HIS A 942 -5.42 41.47 12.31
C HIS A 942 -4.64 40.20 11.93
N ILE A 943 -3.52 40.34 11.20
CA ILE A 943 -2.70 39.22 10.70
C ILE A 943 -1.30 39.19 11.30
N ASP A 944 -0.72 40.35 11.64
CA ASP A 944 0.60 40.49 12.26
C ASP A 944 0.68 39.72 13.58
N SER A 945 -0.38 39.81 14.39
CA SER A 945 -0.46 39.12 15.70
C SER A 945 -0.58 37.60 15.59
N LEU A 946 -0.92 37.09 14.40
CA LEU A 946 -1.07 35.67 14.09
C LEU A 946 0.11 35.12 13.28
N GLY A 947 1.04 35.98 12.84
CA GLY A 947 2.21 35.58 12.06
C GLY A 947 1.89 35.14 10.62
N ILE A 948 0.76 35.57 10.06
CA ILE A 948 0.31 35.17 8.71
C ILE A 948 1.08 36.00 7.66
N THR A 949 1.90 35.34 6.85
CA THR A 949 2.76 36.01 5.84
C THR A 949 2.37 35.71 4.39
N GLU A 950 1.53 34.69 4.17
CA GLU A 950 1.15 34.21 2.84
C GLU A 950 -0.38 34.09 2.72
N ASP A 951 -0.87 34.07 1.48
CA ASP A 951 -2.27 33.82 1.13
C ASP A 951 -2.54 32.31 0.92
N LEU A 952 -3.78 31.95 0.54
CA LEU A 952 -4.18 30.56 0.30
C LEU A 952 -3.37 29.85 -0.81
N LEU A 953 -2.77 30.58 -1.75
CA LEU A 953 -1.92 30.03 -2.81
C LEU A 953 -0.43 30.06 -2.46
N GLY A 954 -0.07 30.47 -1.24
CA GLY A 954 1.32 30.66 -0.82
C GLY A 954 1.94 31.95 -1.34
N ASN A 955 1.16 32.87 -1.90
CA ASN A 955 1.70 34.17 -2.33
C ASN A 955 1.94 35.06 -1.11
N PRO A 956 3.06 35.82 -1.06
CA PRO A 956 3.31 36.75 0.03
C PRO A 956 2.22 37.81 0.16
N ARG A 957 1.75 38.04 1.38
CA ARG A 957 0.86 39.14 1.73
C ARG A 957 1.64 40.45 1.86
N LYS A 958 1.03 41.59 1.51
CA LYS A 958 1.65 42.90 1.68
C LYS A 958 1.75 43.31 3.16
N MET A 959 2.94 43.14 3.74
CA MET A 959 3.19 43.39 5.18
C MET A 959 3.67 44.82 5.54
N ILE A 960 3.98 45.70 4.58
CA ILE A 960 4.61 47.00 4.86
C ILE A 960 3.67 48.17 4.58
N SER A 961 3.34 48.89 5.66
CA SER A 961 2.68 50.19 5.66
C SER A 961 3.36 51.21 4.75
N ILE A 962 2.69 51.59 3.66
CA ILE A 962 2.95 52.88 3.04
C ILE A 962 2.34 53.94 3.96
N THR A 963 3.20 54.63 4.72
CA THR A 963 2.80 55.64 5.69
C THR A 963 1.87 56.70 5.08
N GLY A 964 0.63 56.79 5.55
CA GLY A 964 -0.23 57.96 5.28
C GLY A 964 -1.74 57.71 5.14
N ILE A 965 -2.20 56.46 5.03
CA ILE A 965 -3.62 56.11 4.94
C ILE A 965 -4.03 55.31 6.19
N PRO A 966 -5.09 55.68 6.91
CA PRO A 966 -5.67 54.80 7.93
C PRO A 966 -6.33 53.60 7.21
N GLY A 967 -5.68 52.44 7.23
CA GLY A 967 -6.22 51.15 6.76
C GLY A 967 -6.08 50.88 5.26
N GLY A 968 -4.86 50.65 4.76
CA GLY A 968 -4.66 50.28 3.35
C GLY A 968 -3.40 49.44 3.13
N ASP A 969 -3.42 48.20 3.63
CA ASP A 969 -2.44 47.14 3.41
C ASP A 969 -3.13 45.78 3.64
N VAL A 970 -2.61 44.71 3.04
CA VAL A 970 -3.21 43.37 2.82
C VAL A 970 -4.59 43.40 2.15
N ASP A 971 -4.83 42.45 1.25
CA ASP A 971 -6.12 42.31 0.61
C ASP A 971 -7.15 41.66 1.56
N ILE A 972 -8.42 42.09 1.47
CA ILE A 972 -9.52 41.41 2.17
C ILE A 972 -9.78 40.09 1.44
N GLY A 973 -9.80 38.97 2.18
CA GLY A 973 -10.11 37.64 1.67
C GLY A 973 -8.97 36.63 1.73
N ALA A 974 -9.24 35.43 1.22
CA ALA A 974 -8.30 34.30 1.21
C ALA A 974 -7.08 34.50 0.29
N PHE A 975 -7.18 35.38 -0.69
CA PHE A 975 -6.17 35.59 -1.74
C PHE A 975 -5.60 37.00 -1.68
N GLU A 976 -4.32 37.12 -2.03
CA GLU A 976 -3.65 38.39 -2.29
C GLU A 976 -3.52 38.60 -3.80
N TYR A 977 -4.07 39.70 -4.31
CA TYR A 977 -3.95 40.10 -5.70
C TYR A 977 -2.50 40.40 -6.05
N GLN A 978 -1.99 39.64 -7.02
CA GLN A 978 -0.70 39.89 -7.65
C GLN A 978 -0.91 40.63 -8.98
N PRO A 979 -0.27 41.79 -9.20
CA PRO A 979 -0.52 42.68 -10.35
C PRO A 979 -0.03 42.17 -11.70
#